data_AF-A0AA39FVS9-F1
#
_entry.id   AF-A0AA39FVS9-F1
#
_cell.length_a   1.000
_cell.length_b   1.000
_cell.length_c   1.000
_cell.angle_alpha   90.00
_cell.angle_beta   90.00
_cell.angle_gamma   90.00
#
_symmetry.space_group_name_H-M   'P 1'
#
loop_
_entity.id
_entity.type
_entity.pdbx_description
1 polymer ?
#
loop_
_entity_poly.entity_id
_entity_poly.type
_entity_poly.pdbx_seq_one_letter_code
_entity_poly.pdbx_strand_id
1 'polypeptide(L)'
;MPSFISWRVGIALSCGATMAGLFIFRNWLMKLSNINKLNDTRNNKNFINNDKKTLESELLSELPEPRWVKVGEIKELYYYPLKSGRGKEINNCVFTESGISITNNNYLTLRDRMFLVYNEDNGRFITGRNYPTLILVSLYAVDKFSVRLEAVGMPPLIFQLPKNSETISGNVNCTMWWGETVKCIDCGNAPAEWISKFLTGTNSGLRVGLASSHRRNLLEGPWEKFTKVYKTLRSDDTGLFADLTSYMLMTDSSLNELNKKLKSPVTSLQFRPNIIVSSPEPFAEDNWEWIKIGNCVVIRNVKPCPRCKMTRIDPVTGTVDDNEPLKTLKTFREQLDPKKIAVDGNAPLLGIYCGLYSSGNVKIGDDVFVHMPKNIFPTKIEIIVMAMKIILCWFIVCIIFNISFGNRHKIDGFENTLGHLKPERSSDSQAKAVQQLINRVIGKKSKWFSIIIDGTIGPKGKDTFRISKRNDEKIEIIATSGVSAAWGFHYYLKNYCHCHISWDGNQIELPNIFPDAHITVTSNDRFRYYQNVCTAGYSSTWWQWEQWEKNIDWMALNGINLALAFHGQEAIWERVYLQLNFTREEINEQFGGPAFLPWARMGNIRGWGGPLSPAWHNHTIILQHKILERMRELGISPVLPAFAGHVPRAFTRVFPTANLSKTEAWNEFEDKYCCPYLLSPSDPLFKIIGGKFLQAYIDEFGTDHVYNCDTFNENEPSKSDLESLKNIGAAVYSAMTSVDPQAIWIMQGWLFVNDFDFWTEPRVKAFVTSVPIGKMIVLDLQSEQFPQYSRLKSYYGQPFIWCMLHNFGGTLGMFGSAEIINKRVIEARKMTGSTMIGTGLTPEGINQNYVIYELMNEMAYRNKSVDLDAWFEYYSVRRYGAWNEYATTAWRILGRTVYDFIGLERIRGHYVITRRPSLKIQPWTWYKPNLMLSAWDNIIKAQHGRMNNTLYKHDLVDITRQSLQLIAEDIYLNIKAAFYKKHLTELTVQCNSLANIFDDLERILAASENFLLGKWLNDARLLGTNDDERNLYEYNARNQITLWGPDGQIHDYANKQWSGVMSDYFKARWVIFLKALIFSIGENEKFNSSIVDKKMFDEVEKPFTFSRKNYSTVPQGDVVEIATAINKKWRRHNFTLINKKLKSQKISHDELE
;
A
#
# COMPACT_ATOMS: atom_id res chain seq x y z
N MET A 1 -0.26 43.29 49.27
CA MET A 1 -1.35 44.28 49.06
C MET A 1 -0.78 45.37 48.17
N PRO A 2 -1.40 45.77 47.02
CA PRO A 2 -2.84 45.89 46.82
C PRO A 2 -3.39 45.14 45.58
N SER A 3 -4.51 44.44 45.74
CA SER A 3 -5.26 43.75 44.69
C SER A 3 -6.77 43.85 44.95
N PHE A 4 -7.31 45.06 45.04
CA PHE A 4 -8.73 45.27 45.39
C PHE A 4 -9.54 46.20 44.48
N ILE A 5 -9.04 46.58 43.30
CA ILE A 5 -9.78 47.50 42.40
C ILE A 5 -10.22 46.87 41.06
N SER A 6 -9.64 45.77 40.57
CA SER A 6 -10.07 45.19 39.28
C SER A 6 -11.34 44.32 39.34
N TRP A 7 -11.83 43.98 40.54
CA TRP A 7 -12.97 43.06 40.71
C TRP A 7 -14.36 43.72 40.56
N ARG A 8 -14.46 45.06 40.66
CA ARG A 8 -15.75 45.77 40.55
C ARG A 8 -16.15 46.18 39.13
N VAL A 9 -15.24 46.15 38.16
CA VAL A 9 -15.57 46.50 36.76
C VAL A 9 -16.11 45.30 35.97
N GLY A 10 -15.73 44.07 36.34
CA GLY A 10 -16.19 42.84 35.68
C GLY A 10 -17.66 42.47 35.96
N ILE A 11 -18.18 42.82 37.14
CA ILE A 11 -19.54 42.43 37.57
C ILE A 11 -20.62 43.33 36.93
N ALA A 12 -20.29 44.58 36.57
CA ALA A 12 -21.23 45.48 35.90
C ALA A 12 -21.45 45.12 34.41
N LEU A 13 -20.44 44.56 33.73
CA LEU A 13 -20.53 44.17 32.33
C LEU A 13 -21.24 42.82 32.11
N SER A 14 -21.25 41.92 33.11
CA SER A 14 -21.96 40.64 33.01
C SER A 14 -23.48 40.77 33.18
N CYS A 15 -23.98 41.78 33.91
CA CYS A 15 -25.42 42.00 34.08
C CYS A 15 -26.10 42.65 32.85
N GLY A 16 -25.35 43.37 32.00
CA GLY A 16 -25.87 43.96 30.77
C GLY A 16 -26.14 42.92 29.65
N ALA A 17 -25.33 41.86 29.57
CA ALA A 17 -25.46 40.83 28.54
C ALA A 17 -26.66 39.90 28.76
N THR A 18 -27.09 39.70 30.02
CA THR A 18 -28.19 38.79 30.38
C THR A 18 -29.57 39.37 30.04
N MET A 19 -29.75 40.70 30.10
CA MET A 19 -31.01 41.34 29.70
C MET A 19 -31.19 41.42 28.17
N ALA A 20 -30.09 41.51 27.40
CA ALA A 20 -30.15 41.49 25.94
C ALA A 20 -30.55 40.11 25.38
N GLY A 21 -30.09 39.02 26.01
CA GLY A 21 -30.44 37.65 25.60
C GLY A 21 -31.92 37.29 25.81
N LEU A 22 -32.54 37.79 26.88
CA LEU A 22 -33.96 37.57 27.18
C LEU A 22 -34.90 38.33 26.22
N PHE A 23 -34.47 39.49 25.71
CA PHE A 23 -35.24 40.28 24.74
C PHE A 23 -35.23 39.64 23.34
N ILE A 24 -34.10 39.05 22.94
CA ILE A 24 -33.95 38.35 21.65
C ILE A 24 -34.76 37.04 21.63
N PHE A 25 -34.79 36.30 22.74
CA PHE A 25 -35.56 35.05 22.87
C PHE A 25 -37.08 35.28 22.82
N ARG A 26 -37.56 36.39 23.42
CA ARG A 26 -38.97 36.79 23.37
C ARG A 26 -39.41 37.24 21.96
N ASN A 27 -38.55 37.93 21.21
CA ASN A 27 -38.82 38.33 19.83
C ASN A 27 -38.78 37.16 18.83
N TRP A 28 -37.98 36.12 19.11
CA TRP A 28 -37.95 34.89 18.31
C TRP A 28 -39.23 34.05 18.49
N LEU A 29 -39.77 33.98 19.73
CA LEU A 29 -41.05 33.29 20.02
C LEU A 29 -42.26 33.97 19.38
N MET A 30 -42.29 35.31 19.24
CA MET A 30 -43.37 36.02 18.54
C MET A 30 -43.30 35.91 17.01
N LYS A 31 -42.13 35.58 16.43
CA LYS A 31 -41.98 35.36 14.98
C LYS A 31 -42.49 33.98 14.53
N LEU A 32 -42.46 32.98 15.41
CA LEU A 32 -42.94 31.63 15.14
C LEU A 32 -44.48 31.51 15.13
N SER A 33 -45.21 32.48 15.68
CA SER A 33 -46.69 32.46 15.69
C SER A 33 -47.34 33.02 14.42
N ASN A 34 -46.57 33.53 13.44
CA ASN A 34 -47.10 34.20 12.24
C ASN A 34 -46.83 33.49 10.91
N ILE A 35 -46.26 32.28 10.89
CA ILE A 35 -46.01 31.50 9.67
C ILE A 35 -47.01 30.34 9.59
N ASN A 36 -48.32 30.66 9.49
CA ASN A 36 -49.38 29.66 9.27
C ASN A 36 -50.58 30.18 8.45
N LYS A 37 -50.39 31.24 7.66
CA LYS A 37 -51.40 31.71 6.70
C LYS A 37 -50.72 32.04 5.39
N LEU A 38 -50.73 31.09 4.45
CA LEU A 38 -50.73 31.28 2.99
C LEU A 38 -50.46 29.90 2.36
N ASN A 39 -51.53 29.23 1.95
CA ASN A 39 -51.61 28.47 0.69
C ASN A 39 -52.94 27.73 0.64
N ASP A 40 -53.96 28.43 0.16
CA ASP A 40 -55.16 27.85 -0.41
C ASP A 40 -55.38 28.56 -1.76
N THR A 41 -55.11 27.87 -2.88
CA THR A 41 -55.85 27.94 -4.16
C THR A 41 -55.15 27.20 -5.32
N ARG A 42 -55.77 26.07 -5.69
CA ARG A 42 -56.18 25.60 -7.05
C ARG A 42 -55.19 25.44 -8.22
N ASN A 43 -55.04 24.16 -8.62
CA ASN A 43 -55.37 23.55 -9.94
C ASN A 43 -55.29 24.39 -11.23
N ASN A 44 -54.49 23.94 -12.22
CA ASN A 44 -54.96 23.16 -13.39
C ASN A 44 -53.82 22.81 -14.40
N LYS A 45 -53.77 21.52 -14.80
CA LYS A 45 -53.70 20.94 -16.17
C LYS A 45 -52.87 21.71 -17.25
N ASN A 46 -52.00 21.12 -18.10
CA ASN A 46 -52.16 19.83 -18.82
C ASN A 46 -50.98 19.53 -19.81
N PHE A 47 -50.78 18.23 -20.12
CA PHE A 47 -50.23 17.57 -21.35
C PHE A 47 -48.71 17.28 -21.61
N ILE A 48 -48.35 15.99 -21.41
CA ILE A 48 -47.68 14.98 -22.30
C ILE A 48 -46.24 15.19 -22.82
N ASN A 49 -45.27 14.30 -22.48
CA ASN A 49 -45.02 12.99 -23.14
C ASN A 49 -43.95 12.13 -22.41
N ASN A 50 -43.89 10.86 -22.80
CA ASN A 50 -43.51 9.65 -22.07
C ASN A 50 -42.02 9.32 -21.78
N ASP A 51 -41.89 8.39 -20.82
CA ASP A 51 -40.90 7.31 -20.64
C ASP A 51 -39.51 7.59 -20.03
N LYS A 52 -39.44 7.45 -18.70
CA LYS A 52 -38.50 6.60 -17.90
C LYS A 52 -38.37 7.18 -16.49
N LYS A 53 -39.33 6.91 -15.61
CA LYS A 53 -39.19 7.23 -14.18
C LYS A 53 -40.15 6.41 -13.32
N THR A 54 -39.90 5.11 -13.19
CA THR A 54 -40.60 4.27 -12.22
C THR A 54 -39.72 3.06 -11.88
N LEU A 55 -38.92 3.23 -10.83
CA LEU A 55 -38.43 2.15 -9.97
C LEU A 55 -37.94 2.71 -8.62
N GLU A 56 -37.43 3.95 -8.57
CA GLU A 56 -36.99 4.59 -7.31
C GLU A 56 -38.14 5.11 -6.44
N SER A 57 -39.33 5.40 -6.98
CA SER A 57 -40.41 6.07 -6.22
C SER A 57 -41.37 5.14 -5.48
N GLU A 58 -41.37 3.83 -5.75
CA GLU A 58 -42.25 2.87 -5.04
C GLU A 58 -41.55 2.20 -3.85
N LEU A 59 -40.22 2.05 -3.90
CA LEU A 59 -39.44 1.38 -2.85
C LEU A 59 -39.49 2.12 -1.50
N LEU A 60 -39.61 3.45 -1.48
CA LEU A 60 -39.58 4.28 -0.26
C LEU A 60 -40.89 4.33 0.55
N SER A 61 -41.96 3.64 0.12
CA SER A 61 -43.30 3.76 0.73
C SER A 61 -43.45 3.13 2.12
N GLU A 62 -42.55 2.23 2.52
CA GLU A 62 -42.61 1.53 3.83
C GLU A 62 -41.74 2.16 4.92
N LEU A 63 -40.80 3.04 4.57
CA LEU A 63 -39.96 3.75 5.55
C LEU A 63 -40.77 4.92 6.16
N PRO A 64 -41.19 4.87 7.43
CA PRO A 64 -41.80 6.03 8.08
C PRO A 64 -40.79 7.19 8.08
N GLU A 65 -41.22 8.46 7.88
CA GLU A 65 -40.32 9.63 7.81
C GLU A 65 -39.26 9.59 8.93
N PRO A 66 -38.02 9.12 8.64
CA PRO A 66 -37.25 8.54 9.70
C PRO A 66 -36.38 9.59 10.38
N ARG A 67 -36.62 9.81 11.68
CA ARG A 67 -35.66 10.49 12.54
C ARG A 67 -34.57 9.49 12.93
N TRP A 68 -33.44 9.55 12.23
CA TRP A 68 -32.27 8.74 12.50
C TRP A 68 -31.50 9.26 13.72
N VAL A 69 -31.29 8.40 14.71
CA VAL A 69 -30.44 8.68 15.88
C VAL A 69 -29.24 7.75 15.84
N LYS A 70 -28.03 8.32 15.93
CA LYS A 70 -26.80 7.52 16.00
C LYS A 70 -26.77 6.74 17.30
N VAL A 71 -26.59 5.42 17.21
CA VAL A 71 -26.50 4.51 18.37
C VAL A 71 -25.12 3.88 18.52
N GLY A 72 -24.30 3.93 17.47
CA GLY A 72 -23.03 3.22 17.44
C GLY A 72 -22.29 3.34 16.13
N GLU A 73 -21.30 2.47 15.98
CA GLU A 73 -20.54 2.21 14.76
C GLU A 73 -20.35 0.70 14.59
N ILE A 74 -20.16 0.24 13.35
CA ILE A 74 -19.81 -1.16 13.08
C ILE A 74 -18.44 -1.48 13.69
N LYS A 75 -18.37 -2.46 14.59
CA LYS A 75 -17.13 -2.91 15.23
C LYS A 75 -16.50 -4.11 14.54
N GLU A 76 -17.31 -5.09 14.16
CA GLU A 76 -16.84 -6.31 13.51
C GLU A 76 -17.84 -6.69 12.40
N LEU A 77 -17.33 -7.22 11.30
CA LEU A 77 -18.13 -7.81 10.23
C LEU A 77 -17.61 -9.22 9.96
N TYR A 78 -18.53 -10.17 9.79
CA TYR A 78 -18.18 -11.54 9.42
C TYR A 78 -19.08 -12.09 8.33
N TYR A 79 -18.50 -12.93 7.49
CA TYR A 79 -19.25 -13.79 6.59
C TYR A 79 -18.78 -15.24 6.70
N TYR A 80 -19.65 -16.17 6.32
CA TYR A 80 -19.46 -17.61 6.51
C TYR A 80 -19.80 -18.32 5.20
N PRO A 81 -18.85 -18.41 4.25
CA PRO A 81 -19.14 -18.90 2.91
C PRO A 81 -19.65 -20.34 2.88
N LEU A 82 -19.17 -21.19 3.80
CA LEU A 82 -19.67 -22.54 4.03
C LEU A 82 -20.58 -22.55 5.28
N LYS A 83 -21.80 -23.09 5.15
CA LYS A 83 -22.72 -23.26 6.27
C LYS A 83 -22.06 -24.09 7.37
N SER A 84 -22.02 -23.54 8.59
CA SER A 84 -21.31 -24.10 9.75
C SER A 84 -19.78 -24.14 9.65
N GLY A 85 -19.18 -23.70 8.54
CA GLY A 85 -17.74 -23.55 8.37
C GLY A 85 -17.17 -22.35 9.13
N ARG A 86 -15.87 -22.13 8.96
CA ARG A 86 -15.12 -21.07 9.63
C ARG A 86 -15.63 -19.69 9.23
N GLY A 87 -15.84 -18.84 10.23
CA GLY A 87 -16.16 -17.43 10.03
C GLY A 87 -14.93 -16.65 9.58
N LYS A 88 -15.14 -15.69 8.70
CA LYS A 88 -14.09 -14.81 8.20
C LYS A 88 -14.44 -13.37 8.57
N GLU A 89 -13.56 -12.75 9.32
CA GLU A 89 -13.62 -11.32 9.60
C GLU A 89 -13.30 -10.54 8.34
N ILE A 90 -14.04 -9.47 8.09
CA ILE A 90 -13.92 -8.64 6.89
C ILE A 90 -13.99 -7.17 7.27
N ASN A 91 -13.27 -6.32 6.54
CA ASN A 91 -13.26 -4.88 6.81
C ASN A 91 -14.34 -4.13 6.03
N ASN A 92 -14.76 -4.66 4.88
CA ASN A 92 -15.79 -4.09 4.04
C ASN A 92 -16.54 -5.21 3.29
N CYS A 93 -17.76 -4.92 2.85
CA CYS A 93 -18.55 -5.80 2.01
C CYS A 93 -19.71 -5.07 1.35
N VAL A 94 -20.39 -5.76 0.44
CA VAL A 94 -21.66 -5.31 -0.11
C VAL A 94 -22.80 -6.04 0.60
N PHE A 95 -23.73 -5.28 1.17
CA PHE A 95 -24.98 -5.83 1.65
C PHE A 95 -25.90 -6.07 0.46
N THR A 96 -26.18 -7.35 0.18
CA THR A 96 -27.10 -7.79 -0.88
C THR A 96 -28.28 -8.55 -0.30
N GLU A 97 -29.27 -8.80 -1.14
CA GLU A 97 -30.46 -9.55 -0.74
C GLU A 97 -30.14 -10.98 -0.28
N SER A 98 -29.04 -11.56 -0.77
CA SER A 98 -28.56 -12.90 -0.41
C SER A 98 -27.61 -12.91 0.81
N GLY A 99 -27.52 -11.79 1.54
CA GLY A 99 -26.58 -11.58 2.64
C GLY A 99 -25.32 -10.83 2.23
N ILE A 100 -24.33 -10.84 3.11
CA ILE A 100 -23.02 -10.25 2.85
C ILE A 100 -22.43 -10.90 1.59
N SER A 101 -22.08 -10.07 0.62
CA SER A 101 -21.34 -10.48 -0.58
C SER A 101 -19.95 -9.88 -0.53
N ILE A 102 -18.96 -10.77 -0.63
CA ILE A 102 -17.57 -10.38 -0.82
C ILE A 102 -17.34 -10.33 -2.31
N THR A 103 -17.60 -9.15 -2.86
CA THR A 103 -17.32 -8.89 -4.26
C THR A 103 -15.87 -8.54 -4.40
N ASN A 104 -15.22 -9.33 -5.21
CA ASN A 104 -13.90 -9.11 -5.72
C ASN A 104 -14.06 -9.50 -7.19
N ASN A 105 -14.00 -8.58 -8.16
CA ASN A 105 -14.26 -8.74 -9.60
C ASN A 105 -13.32 -9.76 -10.28
N ASN A 106 -12.90 -10.83 -9.61
CA ASN A 106 -11.66 -11.49 -9.92
C ASN A 106 -11.57 -12.84 -9.22
N TYR A 107 -11.96 -12.88 -7.96
CA TYR A 107 -12.40 -14.12 -7.37
C TYR A 107 -13.90 -14.34 -7.58
N LEU A 108 -14.37 -15.58 -7.47
CA LEU A 108 -15.79 -15.86 -7.36
C LEU A 108 -16.39 -15.01 -6.22
N THR A 109 -17.49 -14.30 -6.49
CA THR A 109 -18.23 -13.56 -5.45
C THR A 109 -18.77 -14.54 -4.41
N LEU A 110 -18.06 -14.67 -3.30
CA LEU A 110 -18.51 -15.49 -2.18
C LEU A 110 -19.60 -14.74 -1.42
N ARG A 111 -20.72 -15.43 -1.24
CA ARG A 111 -21.84 -14.93 -0.46
C ARG A 111 -21.93 -15.67 0.85
N ASP A 112 -22.54 -15.00 1.81
CA ASP A 112 -22.79 -15.58 3.11
C ASP A 112 -23.65 -16.85 3.00
N ARG A 113 -23.15 -17.96 3.55
CA ARG A 113 -23.74 -19.31 3.49
C ARG A 113 -24.11 -19.74 2.06
N MET A 114 -23.21 -19.50 1.10
CA MET A 114 -23.35 -19.91 -0.31
C MET A 114 -23.18 -21.42 -0.53
N PHE A 115 -22.43 -22.10 0.34
CA PHE A 115 -22.21 -23.54 0.29
C PHE A 115 -22.78 -24.24 1.52
N LEU A 116 -23.18 -25.49 1.38
CA LEU A 116 -23.51 -26.39 2.49
C LEU A 116 -22.87 -27.76 2.32
N VAL A 117 -22.84 -28.53 3.40
CA VAL A 117 -22.52 -29.97 3.37
C VAL A 117 -23.83 -30.74 3.52
N TYR A 118 -24.02 -31.84 2.81
CA TYR A 118 -25.18 -32.74 2.97
C TYR A 118 -24.77 -34.21 2.94
N ASN A 119 -25.61 -35.07 3.51
CA ASN A 119 -25.45 -36.51 3.47
C ASN A 119 -25.88 -37.04 2.10
N GLU A 120 -25.01 -37.85 1.49
CA GLU A 120 -25.19 -38.38 0.14
C GLU A 120 -26.45 -39.24 -0.01
N ASP A 121 -26.77 -40.06 1.00
CA ASP A 121 -27.84 -41.06 0.91
C ASP A 121 -29.25 -40.47 1.05
N ASN A 122 -29.39 -39.45 1.92
CA ASN A 122 -30.70 -38.92 2.29
C ASN A 122 -30.90 -37.43 2.01
N GLY A 123 -29.89 -36.74 1.46
CA GLY A 123 -29.96 -35.33 1.12
C GLY A 123 -30.10 -34.38 2.32
N ARG A 124 -29.96 -34.84 3.57
CA ARG A 124 -30.04 -33.96 4.73
C ARG A 124 -28.75 -33.15 4.86
N PHE A 125 -28.90 -31.84 5.00
CA PHE A 125 -27.78 -30.96 5.33
C PHE A 125 -27.08 -31.37 6.63
N ILE A 126 -25.80 -31.06 6.69
CA ILE A 126 -24.89 -31.32 7.80
C ILE A 126 -24.47 -29.98 8.38
N THR A 127 -24.44 -29.90 9.71
CA THR A 127 -24.03 -28.71 10.44
C THR A 127 -22.99 -29.02 11.50
N GLY A 128 -22.45 -28.00 12.15
CA GLY A 128 -21.55 -28.16 13.29
C GLY A 128 -22.18 -28.92 14.47
N ARG A 129 -23.52 -29.06 14.51
CA ARG A 129 -24.21 -29.92 15.50
C ARG A 129 -23.96 -31.41 15.26
N ASN A 130 -23.73 -31.79 14.01
CA ASN A 130 -23.44 -33.16 13.63
C ASN A 130 -21.94 -33.41 13.76
N TYR A 131 -21.12 -32.51 13.20
CA TYR A 131 -19.66 -32.58 13.23
C TYR A 131 -19.09 -31.22 13.69
N PRO A 132 -18.77 -31.04 14.98
CA PRO A 132 -18.27 -29.77 15.51
C PRO A 132 -17.05 -29.23 14.80
N THR A 133 -16.16 -30.12 14.35
CA THR A 133 -14.95 -29.80 13.58
C THR A 133 -15.22 -29.15 12.23
N LEU A 134 -16.45 -29.21 11.69
CA LEU A 134 -16.84 -28.47 10.48
C LEU A 134 -16.57 -26.97 10.63
N ILE A 135 -16.61 -26.42 11.85
CA ILE A 135 -16.29 -25.00 12.10
C ILE A 135 -14.85 -24.62 11.75
N LEU A 136 -13.95 -25.59 11.65
CA LEU A 136 -12.54 -25.40 11.31
C LEU A 136 -12.30 -25.36 9.80
N VAL A 137 -13.28 -25.78 9.00
CA VAL A 137 -13.17 -25.81 7.53
C VAL A 137 -13.34 -24.40 6.97
N SER A 138 -12.31 -23.95 6.27
CA SER A 138 -12.27 -22.66 5.60
C SER A 138 -12.51 -22.85 4.10
N LEU A 139 -13.33 -21.97 3.51
CA LEU A 139 -13.60 -21.97 2.06
C LEU A 139 -13.18 -20.62 1.48
N TYR A 140 -12.27 -20.65 0.50
CA TYR A 140 -11.76 -19.47 -0.21
C TYR A 140 -12.12 -19.57 -1.69
N ALA A 141 -12.33 -18.43 -2.33
CA ALA A 141 -12.34 -18.40 -3.79
C ALA A 141 -10.88 -18.40 -4.27
N VAL A 142 -10.61 -19.14 -5.35
CA VAL A 142 -9.25 -19.25 -5.96
C VAL A 142 -9.19 -18.52 -7.28
N ASP A 143 -10.30 -18.52 -8.01
CA ASP A 143 -10.53 -17.74 -9.21
C ASP A 143 -12.05 -17.61 -9.36
N LYS A 144 -12.52 -17.20 -10.54
CA LYS A 144 -13.96 -17.00 -10.84
C LYS A 144 -14.80 -18.25 -10.88
N PHE A 145 -14.15 -19.39 -11.07
CA PHE A 145 -14.80 -20.67 -11.31
C PHE A 145 -14.34 -21.73 -10.31
N SER A 146 -13.38 -21.44 -9.44
CA SER A 146 -12.80 -22.42 -8.52
C SER A 146 -12.79 -21.93 -7.09
N VAL A 147 -12.98 -22.86 -6.16
CA VAL A 147 -12.89 -22.62 -4.70
C VAL A 147 -11.91 -23.60 -4.05
N ARG A 148 -11.32 -23.19 -2.93
CA ARG A 148 -10.39 -23.97 -2.11
C ARG A 148 -11.02 -24.31 -0.76
N LEU A 149 -11.00 -25.60 -0.40
CA LEU A 149 -11.26 -26.08 0.95
C LEU A 149 -9.94 -26.27 1.70
N GLU A 150 -9.92 -25.85 2.96
CA GLU A 150 -8.74 -25.89 3.80
C GLU A 150 -9.11 -26.16 5.26
N ALA A 151 -8.41 -27.10 5.89
CA ALA A 151 -8.50 -27.40 7.31
C ALA A 151 -7.16 -27.99 7.81
N VAL A 152 -6.85 -27.77 9.08
CA VAL A 152 -5.60 -28.29 9.69
C VAL A 152 -5.55 -29.80 9.57
N GLY A 153 -4.41 -30.33 9.13
CA GLY A 153 -4.19 -31.78 8.95
C GLY A 153 -4.69 -32.37 7.63
N MET A 154 -5.26 -31.55 6.74
CA MET A 154 -5.68 -31.95 5.39
C MET A 154 -4.93 -31.14 4.32
N PRO A 155 -4.44 -31.78 3.24
CA PRO A 155 -3.94 -31.02 2.08
C PRO A 155 -5.05 -30.13 1.50
N PRO A 156 -4.78 -28.85 1.18
CA PRO A 156 -5.79 -27.98 0.57
C PRO A 156 -6.33 -28.56 -0.74
N LEU A 157 -7.65 -28.51 -0.93
CA LEU A 157 -8.29 -28.97 -2.17
C LEU A 157 -8.83 -27.77 -2.95
N ILE A 158 -8.38 -27.61 -4.19
CA ILE A 158 -8.96 -26.67 -5.16
C ILE A 158 -9.85 -27.45 -6.12
N PHE A 159 -11.11 -27.03 -6.28
CA PHE A 159 -12.03 -27.65 -7.24
C PHE A 159 -12.81 -26.59 -8.02
N GLN A 160 -13.17 -26.93 -9.26
CA GLN A 160 -14.00 -26.08 -10.12
C GLN A 160 -15.47 -26.25 -9.78
N LEU A 161 -16.19 -25.14 -9.80
CA LEU A 161 -17.64 -25.12 -9.70
C LEU A 161 -18.28 -25.64 -11.01
N PRO A 162 -19.43 -26.31 -10.92
CA PRO A 162 -20.15 -26.81 -12.09
C PRO A 162 -20.50 -25.68 -13.08
N LYS A 163 -20.17 -25.86 -14.37
CA LYS A 163 -20.55 -24.93 -15.45
C LYS A 163 -22.01 -25.12 -15.82
N ASN A 164 -22.79 -24.04 -15.89
CA ASN A 164 -24.24 -23.96 -16.17
C ASN A 164 -25.17 -24.36 -15.01
N SER A 165 -25.52 -23.39 -14.16
CA SER A 165 -26.57 -23.48 -13.14
C SER A 165 -28.01 -23.60 -13.68
N GLU A 166 -28.20 -23.63 -15.01
CA GLU A 166 -29.51 -23.70 -15.67
C GLU A 166 -29.86 -25.07 -16.26
N THR A 167 -28.91 -26.02 -16.34
CA THR A 167 -29.22 -27.41 -16.72
C THR A 167 -29.71 -28.20 -15.52
N ILE A 168 -30.96 -28.67 -15.59
CA ILE A 168 -31.72 -29.38 -14.55
C ILE A 168 -31.01 -30.66 -14.04
N SER A 169 -30.06 -31.22 -14.79
CA SER A 169 -29.40 -32.51 -14.51
C SER A 169 -28.43 -32.53 -13.32
N GLY A 170 -28.14 -31.39 -12.67
CA GLY A 170 -27.22 -31.30 -11.51
C GLY A 170 -27.84 -30.82 -10.19
N ASN A 171 -29.16 -30.60 -10.14
CA ASN A 171 -29.84 -30.12 -8.93
C ASN A 171 -30.14 -31.26 -7.95
N VAL A 172 -29.69 -31.09 -6.71
CA VAL A 172 -29.99 -31.99 -5.59
C VAL A 172 -30.93 -31.27 -4.61
N ASN A 173 -32.00 -31.96 -4.24
CA ASN A 173 -32.90 -31.52 -3.17
C ASN A 173 -32.24 -31.80 -1.83
N CYS A 174 -31.88 -30.75 -1.11
CA CYS A 174 -31.34 -30.82 0.23
C CYS A 174 -32.44 -30.52 1.25
N THR A 175 -32.63 -31.37 2.25
CA THR A 175 -33.59 -31.13 3.34
C THR A 175 -32.91 -30.39 4.49
N MET A 176 -33.42 -29.21 4.83
CA MET A 176 -33.02 -28.33 5.94
C MET A 176 -33.97 -28.49 7.15
N TRP A 177 -34.02 -27.49 8.03
CA TRP A 177 -34.83 -27.50 9.25
C TRP A 177 -36.30 -27.76 8.95
N TRP A 178 -36.95 -28.53 9.83
CA TRP A 178 -38.38 -28.83 9.78
C TRP A 178 -38.88 -29.38 8.43
N GLY A 179 -38.01 -30.04 7.68
CA GLY A 179 -38.37 -30.63 6.39
C GLY A 179 -38.37 -29.66 5.22
N GLU A 180 -37.90 -28.41 5.41
CA GLU A 180 -37.72 -27.47 4.30
C GLU A 180 -36.82 -28.08 3.24
N THR A 181 -37.26 -28.06 1.98
CA THR A 181 -36.46 -28.56 0.86
C THR A 181 -35.88 -27.37 0.09
N VAL A 182 -34.55 -27.32 -0.01
CA VAL A 182 -33.82 -26.33 -0.81
C VAL A 182 -33.07 -27.02 -1.95
N LYS A 183 -32.89 -26.31 -3.07
CA LYS A 183 -32.13 -26.84 -4.21
C LYS A 183 -30.69 -26.38 -4.16
N CYS A 184 -29.75 -27.32 -4.28
CA CYS A 184 -28.33 -27.04 -4.42
C CYS A 184 -27.74 -27.76 -5.64
N ILE A 185 -26.59 -27.29 -6.11
CA ILE A 185 -25.83 -27.91 -7.19
C ILE A 185 -24.68 -28.68 -6.55
N ASP A 186 -24.55 -29.98 -6.88
CA ASP A 186 -23.48 -30.83 -6.39
C ASP A 186 -22.11 -30.36 -6.91
N CYS A 187 -21.14 -30.19 -6.02
CA CYS A 187 -19.79 -29.70 -6.37
C CYS A 187 -18.83 -30.79 -6.87
N GLY A 188 -19.28 -32.05 -7.00
CA GLY A 188 -18.52 -33.16 -7.54
C GLY A 188 -17.82 -34.04 -6.48
N ASN A 189 -17.16 -35.09 -6.96
CA ASN A 189 -16.63 -36.15 -6.09
C ASN A 189 -15.39 -35.73 -5.29
N ALA A 190 -14.53 -34.88 -5.84
CA ALA A 190 -13.32 -34.42 -5.14
C ALA A 190 -13.64 -33.67 -3.82
N PRO A 191 -14.52 -32.64 -3.80
CA PRO A 191 -14.91 -32.01 -2.55
C PRO A 191 -15.73 -32.92 -1.62
N ALA A 192 -16.48 -33.89 -2.17
CA ALA A 192 -17.17 -34.90 -1.36
C ALA A 192 -16.19 -35.80 -0.60
N GLU A 193 -15.19 -36.37 -1.28
CA GLU A 193 -14.16 -37.20 -0.66
C GLU A 193 -13.38 -36.42 0.41
N TRP A 194 -12.99 -35.17 0.10
CA TRP A 194 -12.23 -34.34 1.03
C TRP A 194 -13.02 -34.01 2.30
N ILE A 195 -14.30 -33.62 2.17
CA ILE A 195 -15.12 -33.23 3.32
C ILE A 195 -15.53 -34.45 4.16
N SER A 196 -15.82 -35.60 3.51
CA SER A 196 -16.01 -36.87 4.22
C SER A 196 -14.76 -37.24 5.01
N LYS A 197 -13.58 -37.21 4.37
CA LYS A 197 -12.35 -37.65 5.02
C LYS A 197 -12.03 -36.80 6.25
N PHE A 198 -12.26 -35.49 6.17
CA PHE A 198 -12.03 -34.60 7.30
C PHE A 198 -13.04 -34.80 8.45
N LEU A 199 -14.33 -34.97 8.15
CA LEU A 199 -15.38 -34.99 9.19
C LEU A 199 -15.67 -36.39 9.76
N THR A 200 -15.53 -37.44 8.95
CA THR A 200 -15.90 -38.81 9.31
C THR A 200 -14.71 -39.78 9.25
N GLY A 201 -13.59 -39.39 8.62
CA GLY A 201 -12.46 -40.29 8.35
C GLY A 201 -12.70 -41.27 7.19
N THR A 202 -13.84 -41.16 6.49
CA THR A 202 -14.20 -42.01 5.34
C THR A 202 -14.05 -41.24 4.02
N ASN A 203 -13.95 -41.93 2.88
CA ASN A 203 -13.81 -41.26 1.56
C ASN A 203 -15.16 -40.94 0.88
N SER A 204 -16.29 -41.22 1.52
CA SER A 204 -17.65 -41.03 0.97
C SER A 204 -18.70 -40.79 2.06
N GLY A 205 -19.95 -40.47 1.67
CA GLY A 205 -21.09 -40.28 2.58
C GLY A 205 -21.51 -38.83 2.83
N LEU A 206 -20.62 -37.85 2.58
CA LEU A 206 -20.90 -36.42 2.67
C LEU A 206 -20.52 -35.72 1.36
N ARG A 207 -21.29 -34.72 0.96
CA ARG A 207 -21.10 -33.96 -0.28
C ARG A 207 -21.21 -32.46 -0.03
N VAL A 208 -20.61 -31.67 -0.91
CA VAL A 208 -20.66 -30.20 -0.87
C VAL A 208 -21.64 -29.68 -1.92
N GLY A 209 -22.62 -28.89 -1.48
CA GLY A 209 -23.64 -28.29 -2.33
C GLY A 209 -23.46 -26.78 -2.45
N LEU A 210 -23.63 -26.25 -3.67
CA LEU A 210 -23.63 -24.83 -4.00
C LEU A 210 -25.07 -24.31 -4.12
N ALA A 211 -25.35 -23.11 -3.61
CA ALA A 211 -26.69 -22.51 -3.69
C ALA A 211 -27.17 -22.29 -5.14
N SER A 212 -28.41 -22.69 -5.42
CA SER A 212 -29.13 -22.28 -6.63
C SER A 212 -29.81 -20.92 -6.41
N SER A 213 -30.06 -20.14 -7.47
CA SER A 213 -30.54 -18.75 -7.42
C SER A 213 -31.98 -18.53 -6.90
N HIS A 214 -32.58 -19.50 -6.21
CA HIS A 214 -33.96 -19.42 -5.72
C HIS A 214 -34.01 -18.94 -4.27
N ARG A 215 -34.89 -17.97 -3.98
CA ARG A 215 -35.19 -17.55 -2.60
C ARG A 215 -36.17 -18.50 -1.91
N ARG A 216 -36.11 -18.56 -0.58
CA ARG A 216 -37.03 -19.35 0.24
C ARG A 216 -38.39 -18.66 0.31
N ASN A 217 -39.47 -19.40 0.10
CA ASN A 217 -40.83 -18.90 0.29
C ASN A 217 -41.26 -19.17 1.74
N LEU A 218 -41.37 -18.12 2.55
CA LEU A 218 -41.79 -18.25 3.96
C LEU A 218 -43.32 -18.34 4.14
N LEU A 219 -44.09 -18.14 3.06
CA LEU A 219 -45.55 -18.26 3.08
C LEU A 219 -46.02 -19.71 2.94
N GLU A 220 -45.13 -20.62 2.56
CA GLU A 220 -45.42 -22.04 2.33
C GLU A 220 -44.45 -22.92 3.13
N GLY A 221 -44.83 -24.18 3.35
CA GLY A 221 -43.98 -25.14 4.07
C GLY A 221 -43.84 -24.82 5.57
N PRO A 222 -42.73 -25.22 6.22
CA PRO A 222 -42.60 -25.18 7.68
C PRO A 222 -42.50 -23.77 8.29
N TRP A 223 -42.35 -22.74 7.45
CA TRP A 223 -42.13 -21.35 7.88
C TRP A 223 -43.42 -20.54 8.10
N GLU A 224 -44.56 -20.99 7.59
CA GLU A 224 -45.85 -20.28 7.69
C GLU A 224 -46.24 -19.98 9.16
N LYS A 225 -45.91 -20.89 10.08
CA LYS A 225 -46.17 -20.68 11.52
C LYS A 225 -45.34 -19.52 12.10
N PHE A 226 -44.15 -19.25 11.56
CA PHE A 226 -43.29 -18.17 12.03
C PHE A 226 -43.79 -16.81 11.54
N THR A 227 -44.25 -16.68 10.30
CA THR A 227 -44.81 -15.44 9.76
C THR A 227 -46.14 -15.07 10.42
N LYS A 228 -46.87 -16.06 10.97
CA LYS A 228 -48.04 -15.82 11.83
C LYS A 228 -47.70 -15.13 13.15
N VAL A 229 -46.55 -15.43 13.75
CA VAL A 229 -46.08 -14.86 15.04
C VAL A 229 -45.25 -13.60 14.84
N TYR A 230 -44.28 -13.65 13.92
CA TYR A 230 -43.38 -12.56 13.56
C TYR A 230 -43.90 -11.88 12.29
N LYS A 231 -44.84 -10.95 12.44
CA LYS A 231 -45.51 -10.26 11.32
C LYS A 231 -44.58 -9.47 10.41
N THR A 232 -43.41 -9.10 10.93
CA THR A 232 -42.33 -8.42 10.23
C THR A 232 -41.55 -9.36 9.30
N LEU A 233 -41.60 -10.68 9.48
CA LEU A 233 -40.80 -11.61 8.69
C LEU A 233 -41.43 -11.85 7.30
N ARG A 234 -40.61 -11.73 6.26
CA ARG A 234 -41.01 -11.83 4.85
C ARG A 234 -40.04 -12.70 4.05
N SER A 235 -40.49 -13.21 2.90
CA SER A 235 -39.67 -14.08 2.04
C SER A 235 -38.41 -13.38 1.48
N ASP A 236 -38.47 -12.06 1.29
CA ASP A 236 -37.35 -11.21 0.86
C ASP A 236 -36.28 -11.00 1.96
N ASP A 237 -36.57 -11.35 3.22
CA ASP A 237 -35.58 -11.28 4.29
C ASP A 237 -34.62 -12.50 4.29
N THR A 238 -34.92 -13.54 3.50
CA THR A 238 -34.22 -14.83 3.56
C THR A 238 -32.86 -14.82 2.88
N GLY A 239 -31.84 -15.34 3.59
CA GLY A 239 -30.51 -15.62 3.02
C GLY A 239 -30.47 -16.92 2.22
N LEU A 240 -29.30 -17.27 1.66
CA LEU A 240 -29.07 -18.53 0.92
C LEU A 240 -29.25 -19.76 1.82
N PHE A 241 -28.16 -20.42 2.25
CA PHE A 241 -28.24 -21.51 3.23
C PHE A 241 -28.14 -21.03 4.68
N ALA A 242 -28.41 -19.74 4.94
CA ALA A 242 -28.58 -19.22 6.29
C ALA A 242 -29.74 -19.92 7.01
N ASP A 243 -29.75 -19.92 8.34
CA ASP A 243 -30.86 -20.57 9.07
C ASP A 243 -32.19 -19.84 8.82
N LEU A 244 -32.21 -18.51 8.77
CA LEU A 244 -33.42 -17.73 8.43
C LEU A 244 -33.12 -16.50 7.56
N THR A 245 -32.52 -15.44 8.11
CA THR A 245 -32.33 -14.19 7.35
C THR A 245 -30.94 -14.03 6.74
N SER A 246 -30.81 -13.06 5.85
CA SER A 246 -29.55 -12.65 5.20
C SER A 246 -28.52 -12.03 6.14
N TYR A 247 -28.97 -11.49 7.28
CA TYR A 247 -28.09 -10.86 8.28
C TYR A 247 -28.48 -11.24 9.70
N MET A 248 -27.48 -11.40 10.56
CA MET A 248 -27.62 -11.45 12.02
C MET A 248 -26.75 -10.37 12.65
N LEU A 249 -27.35 -9.50 13.47
CA LEU A 249 -26.72 -8.37 14.14
C LEU A 249 -26.74 -8.58 15.65
N MET A 250 -25.66 -8.20 16.34
CA MET A 250 -25.65 -8.07 17.80
C MET A 250 -24.73 -6.92 18.21
N THR A 251 -24.78 -6.51 19.48
CA THR A 251 -23.90 -5.46 20.00
C THR A 251 -22.73 -6.03 20.82
N ASP A 252 -21.63 -5.28 20.86
CA ASP A 252 -20.48 -5.61 21.71
C ASP A 252 -20.85 -5.54 23.20
N SER A 253 -21.71 -4.60 23.60
CA SER A 253 -22.23 -4.48 24.96
C SER A 253 -23.07 -5.68 25.39
N SER A 254 -23.91 -6.23 24.51
CA SER A 254 -24.64 -7.49 24.74
C SER A 254 -23.69 -8.67 24.97
N LEU A 255 -22.63 -8.78 24.17
CA LEU A 255 -21.61 -9.82 24.33
C LEU A 255 -20.84 -9.66 25.65
N ASN A 256 -20.43 -8.43 25.96
CA ASN A 256 -19.72 -8.10 27.18
C ASN A 256 -20.55 -8.40 28.42
N GLU A 257 -21.86 -8.12 28.38
CA GLU A 257 -22.76 -8.42 29.50
C GLU A 257 -22.94 -9.92 29.74
N LEU A 258 -22.95 -10.72 28.67
CA LEU A 258 -22.88 -12.17 28.78
C LEU A 258 -21.53 -12.62 29.38
N ASN A 259 -20.42 -12.10 28.86
CA ASN A 259 -19.08 -12.50 29.29
C ASN A 259 -18.80 -12.21 30.76
N LYS A 260 -19.39 -11.15 31.34
CA LYS A 260 -19.32 -10.90 32.79
C LYS A 260 -19.91 -12.02 33.65
N LYS A 261 -20.83 -12.80 33.08
CA LYS A 261 -21.55 -13.89 33.78
C LYS A 261 -20.96 -15.28 33.47
N LEU A 262 -20.02 -15.37 32.54
CA LEU A 262 -19.37 -16.62 32.16
C LEU A 262 -18.05 -16.81 32.92
N LYS A 263 -17.77 -18.05 33.31
CA LYS A 263 -16.47 -18.42 33.90
C LYS A 263 -15.32 -18.29 32.89
N SER A 264 -15.60 -18.66 31.64
CA SER A 264 -14.68 -18.54 30.51
C SER A 264 -15.34 -17.63 29.47
N PRO A 265 -14.79 -16.43 29.21
CA PRO A 265 -15.34 -15.52 28.20
C PRO A 265 -15.39 -16.16 26.81
N VAL A 266 -16.43 -15.83 26.06
CA VAL A 266 -16.62 -16.22 24.66
C VAL A 266 -16.50 -15.01 23.75
N THR A 267 -16.23 -15.27 22.47
CA THR A 267 -16.14 -14.26 21.40
C THR A 267 -17.46 -14.16 20.62
N SER A 268 -17.59 -13.11 19.81
CA SER A 268 -18.71 -12.94 18.87
C SER A 268 -18.84 -14.13 17.92
N LEU A 269 -17.72 -14.76 17.51
CA LEU A 269 -17.69 -15.89 16.59
C LEU A 269 -18.46 -17.13 17.07
N GLN A 270 -18.58 -17.38 18.39
CA GLN A 270 -19.48 -18.43 18.92
C GLN A 270 -20.93 -18.20 18.49
N PHE A 271 -21.35 -16.95 18.34
CA PHE A 271 -22.71 -16.57 17.98
C PHE A 271 -22.93 -16.40 16.47
N ARG A 272 -21.85 -16.48 15.69
CA ARG A 272 -21.84 -16.40 14.23
C ARG A 272 -22.59 -15.19 13.63
N PRO A 273 -22.50 -13.97 14.22
CA PRO A 273 -23.13 -12.78 13.68
C PRO A 273 -22.49 -12.38 12.36
N ASN A 274 -23.22 -11.64 11.54
CA ASN A 274 -22.68 -10.93 10.41
C ASN A 274 -22.17 -9.54 10.81
N ILE A 275 -22.83 -8.91 11.80
CA ILE A 275 -22.65 -7.51 12.15
C ILE A 275 -22.53 -7.38 13.68
N ILE A 276 -21.44 -6.79 14.14
CA ILE A 276 -21.29 -6.31 15.52
C ILE A 276 -21.33 -4.80 15.52
N VAL A 277 -22.19 -4.21 16.34
CA VAL A 277 -22.30 -2.75 16.51
C VAL A 277 -21.84 -2.36 17.90
N SER A 278 -21.08 -1.27 18.01
CA SER A 278 -20.80 -0.67 19.31
C SER A 278 -22.07 -0.10 19.92
N SER A 279 -22.44 -0.48 21.13
CA SER A 279 -23.58 0.14 21.80
C SER A 279 -23.23 0.51 23.23
N PRO A 280 -23.70 1.67 23.74
CA PRO A 280 -23.53 2.00 25.15
C PRO A 280 -24.38 1.10 26.06
N GLU A 281 -25.51 0.58 25.57
CA GLU A 281 -26.45 -0.21 26.35
C GLU A 281 -26.49 -1.67 25.87
N PRO A 282 -26.31 -2.67 26.76
CA PRO A 282 -26.51 -4.08 26.43
C PRO A 282 -27.94 -4.35 25.98
N PHE A 283 -28.09 -5.18 24.95
CA PHE A 283 -29.35 -5.64 24.37
C PHE A 283 -30.21 -4.55 23.71
N ALA A 284 -29.65 -3.36 23.50
CA ALA A 284 -30.35 -2.27 22.81
C ALA A 284 -30.85 -2.68 21.42
N GLU A 285 -30.14 -3.57 20.73
CA GLU A 285 -30.49 -4.07 19.40
C GLU A 285 -31.85 -4.75 19.33
N ASP A 286 -32.36 -5.29 20.45
CA ASP A 286 -33.67 -5.93 20.51
C ASP A 286 -34.80 -4.99 20.04
N ASN A 287 -34.64 -3.68 20.27
CA ASN A 287 -35.64 -2.65 20.02
C ASN A 287 -35.36 -1.82 18.75
N TRP A 288 -34.29 -2.12 18.01
CA TRP A 288 -33.96 -1.36 16.80
C TRP A 288 -34.83 -1.81 15.64
N GLU A 289 -35.91 -1.08 15.35
CA GLU A 289 -36.86 -1.48 14.30
C GLU A 289 -36.25 -1.34 12.88
N TRP A 290 -35.72 -0.15 12.58
CA TRP A 290 -35.04 0.18 11.33
C TRP A 290 -33.64 0.68 11.64
N ILE A 291 -32.66 0.11 10.96
CA ILE A 291 -31.24 0.33 11.22
C ILE A 291 -30.60 0.82 9.92
N LYS A 292 -30.11 2.04 9.93
CA LYS A 292 -29.32 2.61 8.83
C LYS A 292 -27.85 2.49 9.16
N ILE A 293 -27.08 1.96 8.21
CA ILE A 293 -25.64 1.79 8.33
C ILE A 293 -24.98 2.64 7.24
N GLY A 294 -24.07 3.52 7.66
CA GLY A 294 -23.44 4.48 6.76
C GLY A 294 -24.47 5.39 6.06
N ASN A 295 -24.30 5.60 4.75
CA ASN A 295 -25.09 6.60 4.02
C ASN A 295 -26.37 6.05 3.40
N CYS A 296 -26.37 4.81 2.90
CA CYS A 296 -27.44 4.26 2.06
C CYS A 296 -27.98 2.90 2.48
N VAL A 297 -27.26 2.13 3.31
CA VAL A 297 -27.70 0.79 3.70
C VAL A 297 -28.76 0.90 4.78
N VAL A 298 -29.87 0.21 4.57
CA VAL A 298 -30.96 0.13 5.55
C VAL A 298 -31.35 -1.32 5.70
N ILE A 299 -31.33 -1.81 6.94
CA ILE A 299 -31.81 -3.13 7.33
C ILE A 299 -32.93 -2.98 8.36
N ARG A 300 -33.78 -3.98 8.44
CA ARG A 300 -34.94 -4.01 9.32
C ARG A 300 -34.82 -5.17 10.29
N ASN A 301 -35.07 -4.94 11.57
CA ASN A 301 -35.15 -6.02 12.55
C ASN A 301 -36.45 -6.78 12.36
N VAL A 302 -36.35 -8.08 12.09
CA VAL A 302 -37.53 -8.90 11.76
C VAL A 302 -37.87 -9.93 12.83
N LYS A 303 -36.89 -10.34 13.64
CA LYS A 303 -37.04 -11.40 14.65
C LYS A 303 -35.83 -11.44 15.59
N PRO A 304 -35.97 -11.63 16.91
CA PRO A 304 -34.84 -11.94 17.79
C PRO A 304 -34.23 -13.31 17.44
N CYS A 305 -32.92 -13.48 17.65
CA CYS A 305 -32.19 -14.71 17.33
C CYS A 305 -32.18 -15.69 18.51
N PRO A 306 -32.95 -16.80 18.47
CA PRO A 306 -32.89 -17.86 19.47
C PRO A 306 -31.57 -18.63 19.34
N ARG A 307 -30.86 -18.80 20.45
CA ARG A 307 -29.54 -19.42 20.47
C ARG A 307 -29.63 -20.93 20.64
N CYS A 308 -28.86 -21.67 19.86
CA CYS A 308 -28.85 -23.14 19.85
C CYS A 308 -27.47 -23.72 20.22
N LYS A 309 -27.40 -25.06 20.26
CA LYS A 309 -26.20 -25.85 20.64
C LYS A 309 -24.92 -25.49 19.86
N MET A 310 -25.03 -24.89 18.67
CA MET A 310 -23.86 -24.40 17.91
C MET A 310 -22.99 -23.42 18.71
N THR A 311 -23.59 -22.63 19.62
CA THR A 311 -22.85 -21.65 20.43
C THR A 311 -21.87 -22.27 21.43
N ARG A 312 -22.00 -23.57 21.70
CA ARG A 312 -21.10 -24.33 22.58
C ARG A 312 -19.79 -24.74 21.91
N ILE A 313 -19.69 -24.57 20.59
CA ILE A 313 -18.53 -24.99 19.82
C ILE A 313 -17.53 -23.85 19.82
N ASP A 314 -16.32 -24.12 20.29
CA ASP A 314 -15.21 -23.18 20.20
C ASP A 314 -14.82 -22.98 18.72
N PRO A 315 -14.82 -21.74 18.20
CA PRO A 315 -14.55 -21.47 16.80
C PRO A 315 -13.08 -21.66 16.38
N VAL A 316 -12.16 -21.78 17.34
CA VAL A 316 -10.73 -21.98 17.11
C VAL A 316 -10.36 -23.45 17.16
N THR A 317 -10.89 -24.20 18.12
CA THR A 317 -10.51 -25.61 18.36
C THR A 317 -11.53 -26.62 17.84
N GLY A 318 -12.77 -26.21 17.61
CA GLY A 318 -13.87 -27.13 17.27
C GLY A 318 -14.34 -27.99 18.44
N THR A 319 -13.82 -27.77 19.65
CA THR A 319 -14.24 -28.50 20.85
C THR A 319 -15.59 -28.01 21.34
N VAL A 320 -16.40 -28.91 21.90
CA VAL A 320 -17.73 -28.57 22.41
C VAL A 320 -17.65 -28.42 23.92
N ASP A 321 -18.04 -27.25 24.42
CA ASP A 321 -18.19 -27.01 25.85
C ASP A 321 -19.47 -27.69 26.40
N ASP A 322 -19.43 -28.08 27.67
CA ASP A 322 -20.55 -28.65 28.41
C ASP A 322 -21.57 -27.60 28.86
N ASN A 323 -22.36 -27.18 27.87
CA ASN A 323 -23.55 -26.33 27.96
C ASN A 323 -23.32 -24.82 28.04
N GLU A 324 -22.10 -24.29 28.15
CA GLU A 324 -21.86 -22.86 28.01
C GLU A 324 -21.68 -22.44 26.54
N PRO A 325 -22.07 -21.22 26.15
CA PRO A 325 -22.66 -20.15 26.98
C PRO A 325 -24.19 -20.24 27.12
N LEU A 326 -24.84 -21.30 26.62
CA LEU A 326 -26.31 -21.42 26.62
C LEU A 326 -26.91 -21.51 28.01
N LYS A 327 -26.28 -22.25 28.91
CA LYS A 327 -26.74 -22.40 30.30
C LYS A 327 -26.80 -21.03 30.96
N THR A 328 -25.73 -20.25 30.86
CA THR A 328 -25.70 -18.88 31.40
C THR A 328 -26.73 -17.98 30.73
N LEU A 329 -26.82 -18.00 29.39
CA LEU A 329 -27.81 -17.21 28.66
C LEU A 329 -29.26 -17.50 29.09
N LYS A 330 -29.62 -18.75 29.38
CA LYS A 330 -30.95 -19.11 29.86
C LYS A 330 -31.33 -18.47 31.20
N THR A 331 -30.35 -18.15 32.05
CA THR A 331 -30.64 -17.56 33.36
C THR A 331 -31.20 -16.15 33.29
N PHE A 332 -30.98 -15.42 32.19
CA PHE A 332 -31.36 -14.00 32.10
C PHE A 332 -31.86 -13.54 30.73
N ARG A 333 -31.87 -14.41 29.71
CA ARG A 333 -32.30 -14.08 28.33
C ARG A 333 -33.26 -15.12 27.75
N GLU A 334 -33.95 -15.91 28.57
CA GLU A 334 -34.94 -16.88 28.09
C GLU A 334 -36.15 -16.17 27.45
N GLN A 335 -36.67 -16.72 26.34
CA GLN A 335 -37.90 -16.24 25.71
C GLN A 335 -39.10 -16.53 26.63
N LEU A 336 -39.90 -15.51 26.94
CA LEU A 336 -41.06 -15.64 27.85
C LEU A 336 -42.41 -15.55 27.12
N ASP A 337 -42.45 -15.10 25.88
CA ASP A 337 -43.70 -14.98 25.11
C ASP A 337 -44.19 -16.37 24.66
N PRO A 338 -45.35 -16.87 25.15
CA PRO A 338 -45.84 -18.20 24.82
C PRO A 338 -46.04 -18.44 23.32
N LYS A 339 -46.41 -17.40 22.55
CA LYS A 339 -46.59 -17.51 21.09
C LYS A 339 -45.25 -17.68 20.38
N LYS A 340 -44.20 -17.00 20.87
CA LYS A 340 -42.83 -17.14 20.35
C LYS A 340 -42.20 -18.47 20.79
N ILE A 341 -42.43 -18.90 22.03
CA ILE A 341 -42.01 -20.22 22.53
C ILE A 341 -42.60 -21.35 21.68
N ALA A 342 -43.87 -21.24 21.27
CA ALA A 342 -44.52 -22.26 20.43
C ALA A 342 -43.83 -22.48 19.08
N VAL A 343 -43.11 -21.48 18.56
CA VAL A 343 -42.40 -21.57 17.27
C VAL A 343 -40.88 -21.72 17.41
N ASP A 344 -40.26 -21.06 18.39
CA ASP A 344 -38.79 -21.05 18.60
C ASP A 344 -38.30 -22.03 19.69
N GLY A 345 -39.21 -22.54 20.52
CA GLY A 345 -38.89 -23.29 21.73
C GLY A 345 -38.37 -22.43 22.88
N ASN A 346 -38.02 -23.07 24.01
CA ASN A 346 -37.36 -22.44 25.16
C ASN A 346 -35.86 -22.21 24.91
N ALA A 347 -35.56 -21.34 23.95
CA ALA A 347 -34.22 -20.89 23.64
C ALA A 347 -33.96 -19.49 24.21
N PRO A 348 -32.75 -19.21 24.73
CA PRO A 348 -32.39 -17.85 25.10
C PRO A 348 -32.11 -17.00 23.86
N LEU A 349 -32.22 -15.68 24.00
CA LEU A 349 -32.11 -14.72 22.91
C LEU A 349 -30.82 -13.90 23.01
N LEU A 350 -30.05 -13.86 21.92
CA LEU A 350 -28.91 -12.96 21.78
C LEU A 350 -28.75 -12.52 20.32
N GLY A 351 -28.83 -11.20 20.13
CA GLY A 351 -28.86 -10.54 18.83
C GLY A 351 -30.15 -10.76 18.04
N ILE A 352 -30.20 -10.15 16.86
CA ILE A 352 -31.40 -10.00 16.04
C ILE A 352 -31.15 -10.49 14.61
N TYR A 353 -32.19 -11.03 13.98
CA TYR A 353 -32.24 -11.31 12.56
C TYR A 353 -32.72 -10.06 11.82
N CYS A 354 -32.00 -9.71 10.75
CA CYS A 354 -32.30 -8.52 9.95
C CYS A 354 -32.52 -8.86 8.49
N GLY A 355 -33.52 -8.21 7.89
CA GLY A 355 -33.80 -8.21 6.46
C GLY A 355 -33.21 -6.97 5.78
N LEU A 356 -32.84 -7.09 4.51
CA LEU A 356 -32.31 -5.96 3.74
C LEU A 356 -33.46 -5.15 3.16
N TYR A 357 -33.43 -3.84 3.37
CA TYR A 357 -34.36 -2.93 2.72
C TYR A 357 -33.66 -2.13 1.61
N SER A 358 -32.46 -1.60 1.89
CA SER A 358 -31.64 -0.88 0.93
C SER A 358 -30.23 -1.44 0.92
N SER A 359 -29.78 -1.88 -0.27
CA SER A 359 -28.44 -2.42 -0.51
C SER A 359 -27.36 -1.34 -0.53
N GLY A 360 -26.11 -1.75 -0.37
CA GLY A 360 -24.98 -0.84 -0.45
C GLY A 360 -23.73 -1.37 0.23
N ASN A 361 -22.67 -0.56 0.19
CA ASN A 361 -21.39 -0.90 0.80
C ASN A 361 -21.44 -0.63 2.31
N VAL A 362 -20.93 -1.56 3.10
CA VAL A 362 -20.76 -1.44 4.55
C VAL A 362 -19.32 -1.77 4.90
N LYS A 363 -18.73 -1.01 5.82
CA LYS A 363 -17.40 -1.26 6.37
C LYS A 363 -17.37 -1.09 7.88
N ILE A 364 -16.33 -1.65 8.50
CA ILE A 364 -16.03 -1.39 9.91
C ILE A 364 -15.83 0.12 10.12
N GLY A 365 -16.39 0.63 11.21
CA GLY A 365 -16.40 2.06 11.55
C GLY A 365 -17.54 2.86 10.92
N ASP A 366 -18.39 2.27 10.08
CA ASP A 366 -19.58 2.98 9.58
C ASP A 366 -20.54 3.28 10.74
N ASP A 367 -21.03 4.52 10.78
CA ASP A 367 -22.01 4.95 11.76
C ASP A 367 -23.32 4.16 11.61
N VAL A 368 -23.86 3.72 12.75
CA VAL A 368 -25.13 3.01 12.85
C VAL A 368 -26.17 3.93 13.48
N PHE A 369 -27.29 4.09 12.77
CA PHE A 369 -28.42 4.89 13.18
C PHE A 369 -29.67 4.03 13.31
N VAL A 370 -30.55 4.36 14.24
CA VAL A 370 -31.85 3.71 14.41
C VAL A 370 -32.98 4.70 14.27
N HIS A 371 -34.13 4.21 13.80
CA HIS A 371 -35.36 4.99 13.75
C HIS A 371 -35.97 5.15 15.14
N MET A 372 -36.33 6.38 15.50
CA MET A 372 -37.16 6.67 16.68
C MET A 372 -38.58 7.07 16.23
N PRO A 373 -39.63 6.31 16.63
CA PRO A 373 -41.00 6.71 16.33
C PRO A 373 -41.38 8.01 17.06
N LYS A 374 -42.17 8.87 16.40
CA LYS A 374 -42.82 10.05 17.01
C LYS A 374 -43.79 9.56 18.10
N ASN A 375 -43.32 9.43 19.35
CA ASN A 375 -44.06 9.63 20.61
C ASN A 375 -43.43 8.84 21.76
N ILE A 376 -42.36 9.34 22.37
CA ILE A 376 -42.13 9.16 23.82
C ILE A 376 -41.46 10.44 24.33
N PHE A 377 -42.27 11.40 24.81
CA PHE A 377 -41.77 12.47 25.68
C PHE A 377 -41.83 11.96 27.13
N PRO A 378 -40.76 12.10 27.92
CA PRO A 378 -40.91 12.09 29.37
C PRO A 378 -41.68 13.35 29.80
N THR A 379 -42.54 13.21 30.81
CA THR A 379 -43.45 14.27 31.27
C THR A 379 -42.70 15.48 31.87
N LYS A 380 -43.36 16.65 31.82
CA LYS A 380 -42.89 17.99 32.23
C LYS A 380 -42.15 18.09 33.58
N ILE A 381 -42.22 17.09 34.45
CA ILE A 381 -41.58 17.08 35.77
C ILE A 381 -40.11 16.66 35.67
N GLU A 382 -39.74 15.78 34.75
CA GLU A 382 -38.34 15.34 34.57
C GLU A 382 -37.47 16.42 33.91
N ILE A 383 -38.06 17.24 33.04
CA ILE A 383 -37.36 18.37 32.37
C ILE A 383 -36.89 19.42 33.38
N ILE A 384 -37.64 19.63 34.48
CA ILE A 384 -37.29 20.62 35.51
C ILE A 384 -36.13 20.09 36.38
N VAL A 385 -36.12 18.79 36.69
CA VAL A 385 -35.04 18.15 37.46
C VAL A 385 -33.76 18.01 36.62
N MET A 386 -33.88 17.74 35.31
CA MET A 386 -32.74 17.71 34.38
C MET A 386 -32.15 19.12 34.16
N ALA A 387 -32.99 20.16 34.04
CA ALA A 387 -32.51 21.53 33.89
C ALA A 387 -31.72 22.01 35.12
N MET A 388 -32.14 21.65 36.35
CA MET A 388 -31.39 22.00 37.56
C MET A 388 -30.06 21.24 37.69
N LYS A 389 -30.00 19.97 37.28
CA LYS A 389 -28.73 19.20 37.22
C LYS A 389 -27.79 19.68 36.12
N ILE A 390 -28.34 20.08 34.96
CA ILE A 390 -27.55 20.61 33.84
C ILE A 390 -26.96 21.97 34.20
N ILE A 391 -27.67 22.84 34.92
CA ILE A 391 -27.14 24.16 35.35
C ILE A 391 -26.03 24.00 36.41
N LEU A 392 -26.17 23.04 37.34
CA LEU A 392 -25.13 22.73 38.33
C LEU A 392 -23.90 22.07 37.67
N CYS A 393 -24.11 21.15 36.72
CA CYS A 393 -23.04 20.58 35.89
C CYS A 393 -22.40 21.62 34.98
N TRP A 394 -23.15 22.58 34.43
CA TRP A 394 -22.59 23.66 33.61
C TRP A 394 -21.68 24.57 34.45
N PHE A 395 -22.04 24.86 35.71
CA PHE A 395 -21.18 25.64 36.61
C PHE A 395 -19.89 24.90 36.97
N ILE A 396 -19.96 23.59 37.23
CA ILE A 396 -18.78 22.75 37.52
C ILE A 396 -17.93 22.52 36.26
N VAL A 397 -18.57 22.28 35.11
CA VAL A 397 -17.91 22.12 33.81
C VAL A 397 -17.28 23.43 33.37
N CYS A 398 -17.86 24.61 33.62
CA CYS A 398 -17.23 25.90 33.29
C CYS A 398 -16.04 26.24 34.20
N ILE A 399 -16.02 25.80 35.46
CA ILE A 399 -14.86 25.92 36.35
C ILE A 399 -13.75 24.93 35.94
N ILE A 400 -14.11 23.72 35.51
CA ILE A 400 -13.16 22.71 35.00
C ILE A 400 -12.67 23.04 33.58
N PHE A 401 -13.52 23.62 32.72
CA PHE A 401 -13.18 24.03 31.35
C PHE A 401 -12.18 25.19 31.32
N ASN A 402 -12.32 26.16 32.22
CA ASN A 402 -11.38 27.29 32.31
C ASN A 402 -10.04 26.93 32.96
N ILE A 403 -9.91 25.75 33.55
CA ILE A 403 -8.63 25.23 34.09
C ILE A 403 -8.00 24.17 33.15
N SER A 404 -8.75 23.61 32.19
CA SER A 404 -8.27 22.48 31.36
C SER A 404 -8.18 22.73 29.84
N PHE A 405 -8.67 23.85 29.31
CA PHE A 405 -8.51 24.21 27.90
C PHE A 405 -7.49 25.34 27.70
N GLY A 406 -6.22 25.02 27.97
CA GLY A 406 -5.16 25.50 27.09
C GLY A 406 -5.24 24.68 25.79
N ASN A 407 -5.27 25.35 24.63
CA ASN A 407 -5.23 24.73 23.31
C ASN A 407 -4.28 23.54 23.25
N ARG A 408 -4.80 22.30 23.30
CA ARG A 408 -4.01 21.10 23.01
C ARG A 408 -3.99 20.90 21.50
N HIS A 409 -3.01 21.52 20.84
CA HIS A 409 -2.45 20.90 19.64
C HIS A 409 -2.15 19.42 19.97
N LYS A 410 -2.49 18.48 19.09
CA LYS A 410 -1.93 17.12 19.19
C LYS A 410 -0.40 17.26 19.12
N ILE A 411 0.24 17.26 20.28
CA ILE A 411 1.70 17.21 20.40
C ILE A 411 2.13 15.90 19.74
N ASP A 412 3.19 15.95 18.94
CA ASP A 412 3.83 14.72 18.45
C ASP A 412 4.17 13.84 19.66
N GLY A 413 3.62 12.63 19.70
CA GLY A 413 3.80 11.68 20.81
C GLY A 413 5.26 11.28 21.06
N PHE A 414 6.16 11.60 20.11
CA PHE A 414 7.58 11.27 20.17
C PHE A 414 8.51 12.48 20.35
N GLU A 415 7.99 13.67 20.69
CA GLU A 415 8.84 14.86 20.91
C GLU A 415 9.95 14.62 21.96
N ASN A 416 9.67 13.84 23.01
CA ASN A 416 10.66 13.52 24.06
C ASN A 416 11.79 12.60 23.57
N THR A 417 11.57 11.80 22.53
CA THR A 417 12.56 10.82 22.05
C THR A 417 13.20 11.20 20.73
N LEU A 418 12.50 11.96 19.88
CA LEU A 418 12.92 12.37 18.53
C LEU A 418 13.07 13.89 18.39
N GLY A 419 12.75 14.69 19.41
CA GLY A 419 12.85 16.15 19.35
C GLY A 419 14.28 16.69 19.25
N HIS A 420 15.29 15.88 19.55
CA HIS A 420 16.70 16.20 19.34
C HIS A 420 17.13 16.08 17.87
N LEU A 421 16.37 15.35 17.03
CA LEU A 421 16.62 15.24 15.59
C LEU A 421 16.13 16.50 14.89
N LYS A 422 16.97 17.53 14.89
CA LYS A 422 16.70 18.85 14.31
C LYS A 422 17.98 19.41 13.67
N PRO A 423 17.87 20.39 12.76
CA PRO A 423 19.05 21.03 12.18
C PRO A 423 19.98 21.64 13.24
N GLU A 424 21.27 21.31 13.18
CA GLU A 424 22.28 21.85 14.10
C GLU A 424 22.88 23.19 13.63
N ARG A 425 22.83 23.46 12.33
CA ARG A 425 23.40 24.69 11.75
C ARG A 425 22.59 25.93 12.16
N SER A 426 23.27 27.06 12.30
CA SER A 426 22.60 28.33 12.65
C SER A 426 21.57 28.75 11.59
N SER A 427 20.56 29.52 12.01
CA SER A 427 19.54 30.09 11.11
C SER A 427 20.15 30.82 9.90
N ASP A 428 21.21 31.61 10.12
CA ASP A 428 21.89 32.36 9.06
C ASP A 428 22.61 31.45 8.06
N SER A 429 23.27 30.39 8.55
CA SER A 429 23.93 29.40 7.70
C SER A 429 22.93 28.68 6.81
N GLN A 430 21.80 28.26 7.40
CA GLN A 430 20.71 27.61 6.65
C GLN A 430 20.09 28.55 5.61
N ALA A 431 19.81 29.81 5.98
CA ALA A 431 19.29 30.81 5.05
C ALA A 431 20.24 31.04 3.86
N LYS A 432 21.56 31.14 4.11
CA LYS A 432 22.57 31.27 3.07
C LYS A 432 22.64 30.04 2.15
N ALA A 433 22.58 28.84 2.71
CA ALA A 433 22.58 27.59 1.96
C ALA A 433 21.37 27.46 1.03
N VAL A 434 20.19 27.94 1.47
CA VAL A 434 18.98 28.02 0.65
C VAL A 434 19.12 29.12 -0.41
N GLN A 435 19.70 30.28 -0.08
CA GLN A 435 19.93 31.33 -1.07
C GLN A 435 20.85 30.87 -2.21
N GLN A 436 21.89 30.08 -1.91
CA GLN A 436 22.76 29.46 -2.89
C GLN A 436 22.03 28.43 -3.76
N LEU A 437 21.16 27.61 -3.15
CA LEU A 437 20.26 26.70 -3.87
C LEU A 437 19.39 27.46 -4.86
N ILE A 438 18.70 28.51 -4.40
CA ILE A 438 17.83 29.34 -5.26
C ILE A 438 18.66 29.94 -6.40
N ASN A 439 19.89 30.38 -6.13
CA ASN A 439 20.78 30.87 -7.18
C ASN A 439 21.16 29.79 -8.22
N ARG A 440 21.39 28.54 -7.81
CA ARG A 440 21.62 27.44 -8.76
C ARG A 440 20.39 27.12 -9.60
N VAL A 441 19.18 27.23 -9.03
CA VAL A 441 17.93 26.92 -9.73
C VAL A 441 17.50 28.03 -10.70
N ILE A 442 17.53 29.31 -10.29
CA ILE A 442 16.96 30.43 -11.06
C ILE A 442 17.95 31.57 -11.35
N GLY A 443 19.23 31.39 -11.05
CA GLY A 443 20.29 32.35 -11.35
C GLY A 443 20.09 33.71 -10.68
N LYS A 444 20.35 34.79 -11.44
CA LYS A 444 20.28 36.18 -10.96
C LYS A 444 18.91 36.60 -10.41
N LYS A 445 17.83 35.90 -10.75
CA LYS A 445 16.49 36.16 -10.20
C LYS A 445 16.38 35.75 -8.72
N SER A 446 17.37 35.03 -8.17
CA SER A 446 17.45 34.67 -6.75
C SER A 446 17.43 35.88 -5.80
N LYS A 447 17.89 37.05 -6.25
CA LYS A 447 17.88 38.31 -5.48
C LYS A 447 16.48 38.82 -5.09
N TRP A 448 15.44 38.29 -5.75
CA TRP A 448 14.04 38.62 -5.47
C TRP A 448 13.45 37.78 -4.33
N PHE A 449 14.19 36.82 -3.80
CA PHE A 449 13.78 36.01 -2.66
C PHE A 449 14.53 36.46 -1.41
N SER A 450 13.81 36.55 -0.29
CA SER A 450 14.35 36.84 1.03
C SER A 450 14.06 35.65 1.94
N ILE A 451 15.10 34.99 2.44
CA ILE A 451 14.98 33.76 3.23
C ILE A 451 15.27 34.06 4.70
N ILE A 452 14.35 33.69 5.57
CA ILE A 452 14.46 33.86 7.03
C ILE A 452 14.18 32.51 7.69
N ILE A 453 15.09 32.06 8.57
CA ILE A 453 14.91 30.83 9.33
C ILE A 453 14.54 31.16 10.78
N ASP A 454 13.30 30.85 11.14
CA ASP A 454 12.73 31.02 12.47
C ASP A 454 12.02 29.72 12.89
N GLY A 455 12.68 28.95 13.75
CA GLY A 455 12.18 27.67 14.27
C GLY A 455 10.92 27.78 15.13
N THR A 456 10.41 28.99 15.40
CA THR A 456 9.26 29.22 16.30
C THR A 456 7.94 29.47 15.57
N ILE A 457 7.95 29.63 14.25
CA ILE A 457 6.74 30.01 13.48
C ILE A 457 5.67 28.90 13.35
N GLY A 458 6.01 27.67 13.73
CA GLY A 458 5.19 26.48 13.53
C GLY A 458 5.08 25.59 14.77
N PRO A 459 4.23 24.55 14.74
CA PRO A 459 4.17 23.55 15.81
C PRO A 459 5.50 22.81 15.96
N LYS A 460 5.88 22.47 17.19
CA LYS A 460 7.07 21.64 17.45
C LYS A 460 7.01 20.32 16.68
N GLY A 461 8.14 19.92 16.11
CA GLY A 461 8.27 18.68 15.33
C GLY A 461 7.59 18.71 13.97
N LYS A 462 7.09 19.87 13.50
CA LYS A 462 6.49 20.01 12.16
C LYS A 462 7.13 21.17 11.43
N ASP A 463 7.61 20.91 10.21
CA ASP A 463 8.19 21.95 9.39
C ASP A 463 7.09 22.89 8.88
N THR A 464 7.32 24.19 9.02
CA THR A 464 6.38 25.23 8.60
C THR A 464 7.11 26.26 7.76
N PHE A 465 6.45 26.76 6.71
CA PHE A 465 6.90 27.94 5.98
C PHE A 465 5.74 28.90 5.74
N ARG A 466 6.06 30.19 5.69
CA ARG A 466 5.17 31.29 5.30
C ARG A 466 5.76 32.00 4.09
N ILE A 467 4.91 32.29 3.12
CA ILE A 467 5.26 33.04 1.91
C ILE A 467 4.45 34.32 1.89
N SER A 468 5.13 35.44 1.70
CA SER A 468 4.53 36.77 1.55
C SER A 468 5.29 37.62 0.55
N LYS A 469 4.60 38.39 -0.27
CA LYS A 469 5.23 39.44 -1.08
C LYS A 469 5.38 40.72 -0.25
N ARG A 470 6.57 41.30 -0.26
CA ARG A 470 6.91 42.54 0.46
C ARG A 470 6.64 43.78 -0.41
N ASN A 471 6.62 44.94 0.24
CA ASN A 471 6.49 46.25 -0.42
C ASN A 471 7.65 46.57 -1.38
N ASP A 472 8.82 45.95 -1.22
CA ASP A 472 9.97 46.06 -2.12
C ASP A 472 9.95 45.01 -3.26
N GLU A 473 8.77 44.44 -3.55
CA GLU A 473 8.49 43.44 -4.59
C GLU A 473 9.21 42.08 -4.40
N LYS A 474 9.92 41.89 -3.28
CA LYS A 474 10.57 40.62 -2.96
C LYS A 474 9.57 39.60 -2.40
N ILE A 475 9.80 38.34 -2.72
CA ILE A 475 9.11 37.20 -2.10
C ILE A 475 9.87 36.81 -0.85
N GLU A 476 9.26 37.01 0.30
CA GLU A 476 9.79 36.60 1.60
C GLU A 476 9.29 35.20 1.95
N ILE A 477 10.23 34.35 2.37
CA ILE A 477 9.97 33.00 2.86
C ILE A 477 10.54 32.91 4.27
N ILE A 478 9.65 32.85 5.26
CA ILE A 478 10.00 32.60 6.66
C ILE A 478 9.71 31.14 6.95
N ALA A 479 10.69 30.38 7.44
CA ALA A 479 10.55 28.92 7.58
C ALA A 479 11.24 28.37 8.84
N THR A 480 10.82 27.21 9.33
CA THR A 480 11.37 26.58 10.55
C THR A 480 12.80 26.06 10.40
N SER A 481 13.19 25.72 9.17
CA SER A 481 14.47 25.10 8.79
C SER A 481 14.84 25.42 7.34
N GLY A 482 16.10 25.21 6.95
CA GLY A 482 16.54 25.39 5.56
C GLY A 482 15.75 24.54 4.57
N VAL A 483 15.47 23.28 4.90
CA VAL A 483 14.64 22.38 4.09
C VAL A 483 13.23 22.96 3.92
N SER A 484 12.62 23.45 5.00
CA SER A 484 11.28 24.05 4.91
C SER A 484 11.26 25.34 4.08
N ALA A 485 12.35 26.13 4.08
CA ALA A 485 12.48 27.31 3.22
C ALA A 485 12.67 26.93 1.74
N ALA A 486 13.52 25.95 1.43
CA ALA A 486 13.70 25.43 0.08
C ALA A 486 12.40 24.82 -0.46
N TRP A 487 11.68 24.09 0.38
CA TRP A 487 10.36 23.55 0.06
C TRP A 487 9.32 24.66 -0.14
N GLY A 488 9.32 25.72 0.67
CA GLY A 488 8.49 26.91 0.46
C GLY A 488 8.78 27.61 -0.87
N PHE A 489 10.06 27.72 -1.23
CA PHE A 489 10.47 28.24 -2.53
C PHE A 489 9.95 27.38 -3.69
N HIS A 490 10.10 26.05 -3.60
CA HIS A 490 9.55 25.14 -4.60
C HIS A 490 8.02 25.21 -4.68
N TYR A 491 7.34 25.28 -3.52
CA TYR A 491 5.89 25.43 -3.44
C TYR A 491 5.43 26.71 -4.16
N TYR A 492 6.15 27.82 -3.97
CA TYR A 492 5.87 29.06 -4.68
C TYR A 492 6.05 28.92 -6.19
N LEU A 493 7.19 28.39 -6.63
CA LEU A 493 7.49 28.17 -8.04
C LEU A 493 6.40 27.31 -8.71
N LYS A 494 6.01 26.23 -8.06
CA LYS A 494 4.99 25.31 -8.56
C LYS A 494 3.61 25.95 -8.64
N ASN A 495 3.11 26.43 -7.51
CA ASN A 495 1.70 26.80 -7.38
C ASN A 495 1.38 28.22 -7.88
N TYR A 496 2.37 29.12 -7.93
CA TYR A 496 2.18 30.51 -8.33
C TYR A 496 2.89 30.85 -9.64
N CYS A 497 4.08 30.30 -9.88
CA CYS A 497 4.84 30.59 -11.12
C CYS A 497 4.64 29.54 -12.22
N HIS A 498 3.87 28.47 -11.97
CA HIS A 498 3.65 27.36 -12.91
C HIS A 498 4.93 26.66 -13.38
N CYS A 499 5.98 26.66 -12.56
CA CYS A 499 7.26 26.00 -12.84
C CYS A 499 7.24 24.52 -12.42
N HIS A 500 8.23 23.77 -12.91
CA HIS A 500 8.42 22.36 -12.62
C HIS A 500 9.91 22.02 -12.47
N ILE A 501 10.25 21.23 -11.46
CA ILE A 501 11.62 20.79 -11.16
C ILE A 501 11.59 19.28 -10.91
N SER A 502 12.34 18.52 -11.70
CA SER A 502 12.45 17.07 -11.59
C SER A 502 13.85 16.58 -12.00
N TRP A 503 14.15 15.29 -11.79
CA TRP A 503 15.47 14.73 -12.11
C TRP A 503 15.79 14.79 -13.61
N ASP A 504 14.80 14.68 -14.49
CA ASP A 504 15.00 14.67 -15.94
C ASP A 504 15.05 16.06 -16.57
N GLY A 505 14.77 17.11 -15.81
CA GLY A 505 14.91 18.49 -16.24
C GLY A 505 13.98 19.45 -15.50
N ASN A 506 14.06 20.72 -15.90
CA ASN A 506 13.32 21.80 -15.25
C ASN A 506 12.56 22.63 -16.30
N GLN A 507 11.35 23.07 -15.94
CA GLN A 507 10.66 24.20 -16.57
C GLN A 507 10.68 25.35 -15.55
N ILE A 508 11.44 26.40 -15.85
CA ILE A 508 11.68 27.54 -14.95
C ILE A 508 11.51 28.88 -15.68
N GLU A 509 10.50 28.95 -16.56
CA GLU A 509 10.15 30.21 -17.23
C GLU A 509 9.40 31.11 -16.26
N LEU A 510 10.17 31.84 -15.46
CA LEU A 510 9.63 32.70 -14.41
C LEU A 510 8.95 33.94 -15.00
N PRO A 511 7.80 34.36 -14.45
CA PRO A 511 7.14 35.59 -14.87
C PRO A 511 8.04 36.82 -14.64
N ASN A 512 7.77 37.89 -15.39
CA ASN A 512 8.50 39.15 -15.23
C ASN A 512 8.17 39.83 -13.90
N ILE A 513 6.92 39.70 -13.46
CA ILE A 513 6.43 40.15 -12.16
C ILE A 513 6.04 38.91 -11.37
N PHE A 514 6.66 38.74 -10.21
CA PHE A 514 6.36 37.63 -9.32
C PHE A 514 4.93 37.75 -8.76
N PRO A 515 4.08 36.71 -8.90
CA PRO A 515 2.72 36.71 -8.38
C PRO A 515 2.70 36.89 -6.87
N ASP A 516 1.65 37.56 -6.38
CA ASP A 516 1.44 37.69 -4.94
C ASP A 516 1.05 36.33 -4.33
N ALA A 517 1.52 36.10 -3.11
CA ALA A 517 1.25 34.90 -2.33
C ALA A 517 1.18 35.28 -0.86
N HIS A 518 0.13 34.86 -0.17
CA HIS A 518 0.00 35.00 1.28
C HIS A 518 -0.49 33.67 1.86
N ILE A 519 0.45 32.78 2.19
CA ILE A 519 0.12 31.41 2.60
C ILE A 519 1.08 30.95 3.71
N THR A 520 0.55 30.15 4.64
CA THR A 520 1.34 29.38 5.59
C THR A 520 1.04 27.91 5.38
N VAL A 521 2.07 27.09 5.19
CA VAL A 521 1.95 25.65 5.02
C VAL A 521 2.74 24.98 6.14
N THR A 522 2.15 23.95 6.74
CA THR A 522 2.77 23.13 7.79
C THR A 522 2.74 21.68 7.34
N SER A 523 3.85 20.96 7.51
CA SER A 523 3.90 19.53 7.27
C SER A 523 2.89 18.80 8.16
N ASN A 524 2.34 17.69 7.66
CA ASN A 524 1.49 16.83 8.46
C ASN A 524 2.30 16.09 9.54
N ASP A 525 3.53 15.72 9.21
CA ASP A 525 4.38 14.80 9.97
C ASP A 525 5.79 15.37 10.19
N ARG A 526 6.58 14.70 11.03
CA ARG A 526 7.95 15.11 11.39
C ARG A 526 8.93 14.90 10.25
N PHE A 527 8.91 13.71 9.63
CA PHE A 527 9.91 13.32 8.65
C PHE A 527 9.35 13.17 7.24
N ARG A 528 10.15 13.59 6.27
CA ARG A 528 10.05 13.19 4.87
C ARG A 528 11.34 12.49 4.53
N TYR A 529 11.27 11.16 4.43
CA TYR A 529 12.43 10.28 4.29
C TYR A 529 12.78 10.04 2.82
N TYR A 530 14.06 9.91 2.50
CA TYR A 530 14.50 9.49 1.18
C TYR A 530 15.69 8.50 1.20
N GLN A 531 15.55 7.54 0.28
CA GLN A 531 16.49 6.56 -0.27
C GLN A 531 16.29 5.15 0.25
N ASN A 532 16.40 4.21 -0.68
CA ASN A 532 16.63 2.80 -0.38
C ASN A 532 18.15 2.59 -0.31
N VAL A 533 18.61 1.60 0.45
CA VAL A 533 20.01 1.17 0.39
C VAL A 533 20.42 0.76 -1.03
N CYS A 534 19.48 0.20 -1.81
CA CYS A 534 19.67 -0.17 -3.21
C CYS A 534 19.87 1.03 -4.15
N THR A 535 19.38 2.23 -3.80
CA THR A 535 19.54 3.45 -4.64
C THR A 535 21.01 3.77 -4.89
N ALA A 536 21.86 3.49 -3.89
CA ALA A 536 23.30 3.65 -4.00
C ALA A 536 23.90 2.76 -5.10
N GLY A 537 23.33 1.57 -5.35
CA GLY A 537 23.77 0.63 -6.39
C GLY A 537 23.19 0.96 -7.76
N TYR A 538 21.87 1.08 -7.86
CA TYR A 538 21.19 1.14 -9.17
C TYR A 538 21.09 2.55 -9.76
N SER A 539 21.53 3.59 -9.04
CA SER A 539 21.41 4.97 -9.53
C SER A 539 22.65 5.81 -9.26
N SER A 540 23.11 5.88 -8.01
CA SER A 540 24.16 6.83 -7.62
C SER A 540 25.58 6.26 -7.52
N THR A 541 25.80 4.97 -7.82
CA THR A 541 27.13 4.33 -7.76
C THR A 541 28.21 5.15 -8.46
N TRP A 542 27.88 5.69 -9.63
CA TRP A 542 28.84 6.38 -10.50
C TRP A 542 28.75 7.92 -10.45
N TRP A 543 27.98 8.46 -9.50
CA TRP A 543 27.77 9.89 -9.41
C TRP A 543 29.02 10.63 -8.94
N GLN A 544 29.29 11.77 -9.58
CA GLN A 544 30.23 12.76 -9.08
C GLN A 544 29.51 13.73 -8.14
N TRP A 545 30.27 14.69 -7.60
CA TRP A 545 29.75 15.71 -6.70
C TRP A 545 28.60 16.51 -7.33
N GLU A 546 28.70 16.85 -8.62
CA GLU A 546 27.72 17.71 -9.30
C GLU A 546 26.34 17.04 -9.38
N GLN A 547 26.29 15.71 -9.58
CA GLN A 547 25.03 14.95 -9.53
C GLN A 547 24.48 14.90 -8.10
N TRP A 548 25.35 14.70 -7.10
CA TRP A 548 24.94 14.70 -5.69
C TRP A 548 24.42 16.06 -5.21
N GLU A 549 25.08 17.17 -5.57
CA GLU A 549 24.62 18.52 -5.22
C GLU A 549 23.23 18.79 -5.79
N LYS A 550 22.99 18.44 -7.07
CA LYS A 550 21.68 18.55 -7.70
C LYS A 550 20.62 17.69 -7.01
N ASN A 551 20.97 16.46 -6.63
CA ASN A 551 20.05 15.58 -5.93
C ASN A 551 19.71 16.09 -4.53
N ILE A 552 20.69 16.63 -3.78
CA ILE A 552 20.46 17.22 -2.46
C ILE A 552 19.63 18.51 -2.56
N ASP A 553 19.83 19.32 -3.60
CA ASP A 553 18.96 20.46 -3.88
C ASP A 553 17.53 19.99 -4.19
N TRP A 554 17.35 18.94 -5.01
CA TRP A 554 16.04 18.32 -5.25
C TRP A 554 15.39 17.78 -3.96
N MET A 555 16.17 17.15 -3.09
CA MET A 555 15.73 16.68 -1.77
C MET A 555 15.15 17.85 -0.96
N ALA A 556 15.90 18.94 -0.81
CA ALA A 556 15.45 20.11 -0.05
C ALA A 556 14.23 20.80 -0.68
N LEU A 557 14.19 20.94 -2.02
CA LEU A 557 13.04 21.48 -2.75
C LEU A 557 11.77 20.65 -2.54
N ASN A 558 11.89 19.34 -2.37
CA ASN A 558 10.77 18.43 -2.09
C ASN A 558 10.50 18.26 -0.59
N GLY A 559 11.19 19.03 0.26
CA GLY A 559 11.03 18.99 1.69
C GLY A 559 11.62 17.74 2.33
N ILE A 560 12.47 16.95 1.69
CA ILE A 560 13.13 15.81 2.35
C ILE A 560 14.04 16.32 3.46
N ASN A 561 13.83 15.85 4.70
CA ASN A 561 14.60 16.26 5.88
C ASN A 561 15.30 15.08 6.59
N LEU A 562 15.14 13.85 6.11
CA LEU A 562 15.81 12.66 6.61
C LEU A 562 16.23 11.78 5.42
N ALA A 563 17.52 11.42 5.27
CA ALA A 563 17.94 10.61 4.13
C ALA A 563 19.24 9.83 4.38
N LEU A 564 19.42 8.70 3.69
CA LEU A 564 20.64 7.88 3.79
C LEU A 564 21.88 8.62 3.27
N ALA A 565 23.02 8.43 3.94
CA ALA A 565 24.33 8.93 3.50
C ALA A 565 25.42 7.91 3.84
N PHE A 566 25.71 7.00 2.90
CA PHE A 566 26.45 5.75 3.14
C PHE A 566 27.84 5.68 2.49
N HIS A 567 28.31 6.73 1.83
CA HIS A 567 29.59 6.70 1.13
C HIS A 567 30.74 6.66 2.14
N GLY A 568 31.87 6.07 1.73
CA GLY A 568 33.06 5.98 2.57
C GLY A 568 33.03 4.87 3.62
N GLN A 569 31.90 4.17 3.82
CA GLN A 569 31.80 3.15 4.87
C GLN A 569 32.78 1.98 4.69
N GLU A 570 33.08 1.56 3.46
CA GLU A 570 34.09 0.51 3.21
C GLU A 570 35.49 0.97 3.63
N ALA A 571 35.81 2.26 3.46
CA ALA A 571 37.09 2.81 3.92
C ALA A 571 37.19 2.84 5.46
N ILE A 572 36.08 3.12 6.14
CA ILE A 572 36.01 3.03 7.60
C ILE A 572 36.17 1.58 8.07
N TRP A 573 35.48 0.64 7.42
CA TRP A 573 35.63 -0.79 7.71
C TRP A 573 37.07 -1.28 7.46
N GLU A 574 37.73 -0.86 6.37
CA GLU A 574 39.14 -1.20 6.11
C GLU A 574 40.02 -0.76 7.28
N ARG A 575 39.90 0.48 7.75
CA ARG A 575 40.66 0.99 8.91
C ARG A 575 40.43 0.15 10.16
N VAL A 576 39.17 -0.19 10.45
CA VAL A 576 38.80 -1.01 11.62
C VAL A 576 39.39 -2.42 11.50
N TYR A 577 39.24 -3.08 10.35
CA TYR A 577 39.75 -4.44 10.16
C TYR A 577 41.28 -4.51 10.18
N LEU A 578 41.98 -3.51 9.61
CA LEU A 578 43.45 -3.44 9.71
C LEU A 578 43.92 -3.30 11.16
N GLN A 579 43.23 -2.50 11.99
CA GLN A 579 43.52 -2.40 13.43
C GLN A 579 43.28 -3.72 14.19
N LEU A 580 42.45 -4.60 13.63
CA LEU A 580 42.16 -5.93 14.18
C LEU A 580 43.02 -7.04 13.54
N ASN A 581 44.10 -6.70 12.84
CA ASN A 581 45.04 -7.64 12.22
C ASN A 581 44.43 -8.52 11.10
N PHE A 582 43.43 -8.01 10.39
CA PHE A 582 43.05 -8.55 9.07
C PHE A 582 44.05 -8.07 8.01
N THR A 583 44.36 -8.93 7.06
CA THR A 583 45.14 -8.58 5.87
C THR A 583 44.27 -7.88 4.83
N ARG A 584 44.88 -7.17 3.88
CA ARG A 584 44.14 -6.50 2.80
C ARG A 584 43.41 -7.49 1.91
N GLU A 585 44.03 -8.64 1.65
CA GLU A 585 43.45 -9.74 0.86
C GLU A 585 42.15 -10.26 1.52
N GLU A 586 42.16 -10.47 2.83
CA GLU A 586 40.98 -10.91 3.57
C GLU A 586 39.86 -9.86 3.63
N ILE A 587 40.21 -8.57 3.65
CA ILE A 587 39.25 -7.47 3.57
C ILE A 587 38.64 -7.40 2.16
N ASN A 588 39.47 -7.58 1.12
CA ASN A 588 39.03 -7.61 -0.26
C ASN A 588 38.07 -8.77 -0.58
N GLU A 589 38.19 -9.89 0.13
CA GLU A 589 37.22 -10.99 0.05
C GLU A 589 35.84 -10.65 0.64
N GLN A 590 35.75 -9.61 1.47
CA GLN A 590 34.51 -9.16 2.08
C GLN A 590 33.80 -8.12 1.22
N PHE A 591 34.50 -7.08 0.75
CA PHE A 591 33.87 -5.99 0.02
C PHE A 591 33.44 -6.42 -1.39
N GLY A 592 32.20 -6.11 -1.76
CA GLY A 592 31.76 -6.20 -3.14
C GLY A 592 32.36 -5.09 -4.02
N GLY A 593 32.18 -5.22 -5.33
CA GLY A 593 32.46 -4.15 -6.28
C GLY A 593 31.49 -2.98 -6.12
N PRO A 594 31.83 -1.79 -6.64
CA PRO A 594 31.04 -0.56 -6.44
C PRO A 594 29.53 -0.72 -6.68
N ALA A 595 29.16 -1.36 -7.78
CA ALA A 595 27.77 -1.54 -8.19
C ALA A 595 26.98 -2.48 -7.26
N PHE A 596 27.67 -3.30 -6.46
CA PHE A 596 27.09 -4.37 -5.66
C PHE A 596 27.18 -4.11 -4.14
N LEU A 597 27.72 -2.96 -3.74
CA LEU A 597 27.88 -2.59 -2.34
C LEU A 597 26.60 -2.64 -1.50
N PRO A 598 25.40 -2.25 -1.99
CA PRO A 598 24.18 -2.38 -1.19
C PRO A 598 23.96 -3.79 -0.62
N TRP A 599 24.11 -4.83 -1.45
CA TRP A 599 23.92 -6.23 -1.04
C TRP A 599 25.10 -6.77 -0.22
N ALA A 600 26.31 -6.25 -0.45
CA ALA A 600 27.44 -6.57 0.41
C ALA A 600 27.25 -6.02 1.83
N ARG A 601 26.75 -4.78 1.97
CA ARG A 601 26.47 -4.13 3.25
C ARG A 601 25.35 -4.81 4.03
N MET A 602 24.34 -5.32 3.33
CA MET A 602 23.24 -6.11 3.90
C MET A 602 23.62 -7.57 4.21
N GLY A 603 24.83 -8.00 3.85
CA GLY A 603 25.35 -9.35 4.11
C GLY A 603 24.78 -10.45 3.21
N ASN A 604 24.21 -10.10 2.05
CA ASN A 604 23.72 -11.07 1.08
C ASN A 604 24.87 -11.67 0.25
N ILE A 605 25.86 -10.84 -0.11
CA ILE A 605 27.02 -11.21 -0.92
C ILE A 605 28.33 -10.68 -0.30
N ARG A 606 29.47 -11.16 -0.77
CA ARG A 606 30.81 -10.68 -0.42
C ARG A 606 31.77 -10.83 -1.59
N GLY A 607 32.76 -9.95 -1.75
CA GLY A 607 33.82 -10.07 -2.77
C GLY A 607 33.38 -9.91 -4.24
N TRP A 608 32.09 -10.12 -4.57
CA TRP A 608 31.57 -10.10 -5.93
C TRP A 608 31.73 -8.73 -6.59
N GLY A 609 32.38 -8.69 -7.77
CA GLY A 609 32.67 -7.47 -8.53
C GLY A 609 33.85 -6.64 -8.01
N GLY A 610 34.47 -7.05 -6.90
CA GLY A 610 35.66 -6.40 -6.32
C GLY A 610 36.98 -6.83 -6.98
N PRO A 611 38.14 -6.47 -6.38
CA PRO A 611 38.29 -5.73 -5.12
C PRO A 611 38.07 -4.21 -5.27
N LEU A 612 37.88 -3.52 -4.15
CA LEU A 612 37.91 -2.05 -4.10
C LEU A 612 39.36 -1.56 -3.99
N SER A 613 39.67 -0.45 -4.67
CA SER A 613 41.00 0.13 -4.64
C SER A 613 41.14 1.20 -3.55
N PRO A 614 42.38 1.55 -3.14
CA PRO A 614 42.62 2.71 -2.29
C PRO A 614 42.09 4.02 -2.89
N ALA A 615 42.09 4.15 -4.22
CA ALA A 615 41.53 5.31 -4.91
C ALA A 615 40.00 5.43 -4.71
N TRP A 616 39.29 4.30 -4.76
CA TRP A 616 37.86 4.24 -4.43
C TRP A 616 37.59 4.69 -2.99
N HIS A 617 38.37 4.17 -2.02
CA HIS A 617 38.26 4.56 -0.62
C HIS A 617 38.46 6.07 -0.44
N ASN A 618 39.52 6.63 -1.01
CA ASN A 618 39.79 8.07 -0.92
C ASN A 618 38.67 8.92 -1.57
N HIS A 619 38.24 8.54 -2.78
CA HIS A 619 37.17 9.23 -3.49
C HIS A 619 35.86 9.26 -2.68
N THR A 620 35.45 8.11 -2.13
CA THR A 620 34.19 8.01 -1.40
C THR A 620 34.20 8.72 -0.05
N ILE A 621 35.35 8.79 0.64
CA ILE A 621 35.51 9.65 1.83
C ILE A 621 35.30 11.12 1.48
N ILE A 622 35.98 11.61 0.43
CA ILE A 622 35.87 13.02 -0.01
C ILE A 622 34.42 13.34 -0.41
N LEU A 623 33.78 12.44 -1.15
CA LEU A 623 32.40 12.60 -1.59
C LEU A 623 31.44 12.63 -0.40
N GLN A 624 31.62 11.73 0.58
CA GLN A 624 30.78 11.68 1.78
C GLN A 624 30.86 12.97 2.59
N HIS A 625 32.05 13.55 2.78
CA HIS A 625 32.22 14.83 3.46
C HIS A 625 31.39 15.94 2.81
N LYS A 626 31.46 16.06 1.48
CA LYS A 626 30.66 17.05 0.74
C LYS A 626 29.15 16.81 0.85
N ILE A 627 28.72 15.54 0.76
CA ILE A 627 27.31 15.15 0.90
C ILE A 627 26.80 15.56 2.28
N LEU A 628 27.50 15.18 3.34
CA LEU A 628 27.10 15.46 4.72
C LEU A 628 27.09 16.96 5.02
N GLU A 629 28.12 17.69 4.58
CA GLU A 629 28.18 19.14 4.75
C GLU A 629 26.95 19.81 4.12
N ARG A 630 26.66 19.49 2.85
CA ARG A 630 25.53 20.08 2.12
C ARG A 630 24.17 19.70 2.70
N MET A 631 24.01 18.45 3.12
CA MET A 631 22.78 17.99 3.80
C MET A 631 22.55 18.78 5.10
N ARG A 632 23.56 18.87 5.96
CA ARG A 632 23.49 19.57 7.24
C ARG A 632 23.28 21.08 7.06
N GLU A 633 23.94 21.70 6.09
CA GLU A 633 23.75 23.12 5.72
C GLU A 633 22.30 23.44 5.38
N LEU A 634 21.63 22.55 4.65
CA LEU A 634 20.21 22.71 4.32
C LEU A 634 19.28 22.30 5.46
N GLY A 635 19.78 21.62 6.49
CA GLY A 635 18.97 21.09 7.59
C GLY A 635 18.34 19.72 7.29
N ILE A 636 18.93 18.95 6.38
CA ILE A 636 18.61 17.53 6.17
C ILE A 636 19.44 16.71 7.17
N SER A 637 18.80 15.84 7.93
CA SER A 637 19.47 14.90 8.84
C SER A 637 19.95 13.67 8.05
N PRO A 638 21.26 13.45 7.88
CA PRO A 638 21.78 12.23 7.29
C PRO A 638 21.61 11.04 8.23
N VAL A 639 21.19 9.92 7.65
CA VAL A 639 21.14 8.62 8.30
C VAL A 639 22.45 7.89 7.96
N LEU A 640 23.23 7.60 9.00
CA LEU A 640 24.56 6.98 8.88
C LEU A 640 24.47 5.45 9.05
N PRO A 641 25.43 4.66 8.55
CA PRO A 641 25.42 3.22 8.75
C PRO A 641 25.80 2.83 10.19
N ALA A 642 25.35 1.66 10.62
CA ALA A 642 25.82 0.98 11.83
C ALA A 642 26.09 -0.50 11.56
N PHE A 643 26.73 -1.17 12.51
CA PHE A 643 27.14 -2.56 12.36
C PHE A 643 25.95 -3.53 12.44
N ALA A 644 25.75 -4.29 11.36
CA ALA A 644 24.66 -5.24 11.22
C ALA A 644 25.00 -6.68 11.65
N GLY A 645 26.23 -6.96 12.09
CA GLY A 645 26.65 -8.28 12.55
C GLY A 645 27.44 -9.10 11.52
N HIS A 646 27.41 -8.73 10.24
CA HIS A 646 28.11 -9.45 9.17
C HIS A 646 29.62 -9.17 9.22
N VAL A 647 30.44 -10.23 9.21
CA VAL A 647 31.90 -10.17 9.35
C VAL A 647 32.62 -11.04 8.31
N PRO A 648 33.90 -10.74 7.97
CA PRO A 648 34.68 -11.50 7.01
C PRO A 648 34.84 -12.98 7.35
N ARG A 649 35.09 -13.84 6.36
CA ARG A 649 35.40 -15.27 6.59
C ARG A 649 36.64 -15.47 7.46
N ALA A 650 37.62 -14.59 7.31
CA ALA A 650 38.85 -14.58 8.11
C ALA A 650 38.64 -14.26 9.59
N PHE A 651 37.42 -13.93 10.02
CA PHE A 651 37.12 -13.64 11.42
C PHE A 651 37.46 -14.82 12.35
N THR A 652 37.34 -16.06 11.88
CA THR A 652 37.75 -17.26 12.64
C THR A 652 39.26 -17.36 12.86
N ARG A 653 40.09 -16.74 12.00
CA ARG A 653 41.54 -16.68 12.19
C ARG A 653 41.90 -15.68 13.28
N VAL A 654 41.30 -14.50 13.23
CA VAL A 654 41.58 -13.39 14.16
C VAL A 654 40.93 -13.64 15.53
N PHE A 655 39.71 -14.18 15.55
CA PHE A 655 38.91 -14.47 16.72
C PHE A 655 38.41 -15.93 16.70
N PRO A 656 39.27 -16.93 17.02
CA PRO A 656 38.94 -18.35 16.88
C PRO A 656 37.85 -18.85 17.82
N THR A 657 37.56 -18.12 18.89
CA THR A 657 36.51 -18.46 19.87
C THR A 657 35.20 -17.70 19.64
N ALA A 658 35.11 -16.88 18.58
CA ALA A 658 33.90 -16.10 18.30
C ALA A 658 32.73 -17.02 17.94
N ASN A 659 31.55 -16.71 18.48
CA ASN A 659 30.32 -17.40 18.14
C ASN A 659 29.76 -16.86 16.82
N LEU A 660 30.00 -17.61 15.74
CA LEU A 660 29.62 -17.25 14.38
C LEU A 660 28.61 -18.25 13.81
N SER A 661 27.60 -17.76 13.11
CA SER A 661 26.79 -18.57 12.20
C SER A 661 27.11 -18.20 10.75
N LYS A 662 27.13 -19.19 9.86
CA LYS A 662 27.26 -18.94 8.43
C LYS A 662 25.88 -18.60 7.87
N THR A 663 25.76 -17.51 7.12
CA THR A 663 24.49 -17.20 6.43
C THR A 663 24.29 -18.15 5.25
N GLU A 664 23.03 -18.36 4.86
CA GLU A 664 22.69 -19.23 3.74
C GLU A 664 23.09 -18.62 2.39
N ALA A 665 23.15 -19.46 1.36
CA ALA A 665 23.44 -19.02 0.00
C ALA A 665 22.26 -18.21 -0.55
N TRP A 666 22.46 -16.91 -0.69
CA TRP A 666 21.47 -16.00 -1.26
C TRP A 666 21.52 -16.05 -2.79
N ASN A 667 20.37 -16.31 -3.44
CA ASN A 667 20.20 -16.40 -4.89
C ASN A 667 21.25 -17.25 -5.62
N GLU A 668 21.58 -18.42 -5.06
CA GLU A 668 22.49 -19.41 -5.69
C GLU A 668 23.90 -18.86 -5.99
N PHE A 669 24.32 -17.79 -5.31
CA PHE A 669 25.71 -17.38 -5.33
C PHE A 669 26.60 -18.47 -4.72
N GLU A 670 27.73 -18.75 -5.37
CA GLU A 670 28.73 -19.66 -4.83
C GLU A 670 29.29 -19.15 -3.49
N ASP A 671 29.76 -20.05 -2.63
CA ASP A 671 30.26 -19.73 -1.28
C ASP A 671 31.35 -18.65 -1.27
N LYS A 672 32.16 -18.57 -2.33
CA LYS A 672 33.18 -17.53 -2.49
C LYS A 672 32.60 -16.11 -2.57
N TYR A 673 31.33 -15.97 -2.99
CA TYR A 673 30.67 -14.69 -3.23
C TYR A 673 29.45 -14.43 -2.32
N CYS A 674 29.09 -15.37 -1.44
CA CYS A 674 27.97 -15.24 -0.53
C CYS A 674 28.40 -15.53 0.92
N CYS A 675 27.39 -15.82 1.73
CA CYS A 675 27.54 -16.64 2.92
C CYS A 675 28.57 -16.08 3.93
N PRO A 676 28.57 -14.75 4.19
CA PRO A 676 29.40 -14.18 5.24
C PRO A 676 29.10 -14.84 6.59
N TYR A 677 30.02 -14.67 7.54
CA TYR A 677 29.70 -15.02 8.91
C TYR A 677 28.85 -13.92 9.53
N LEU A 678 27.83 -14.33 10.26
CA LEU A 678 27.07 -13.49 11.16
C LEU A 678 27.60 -13.69 12.57
N LEU A 679 28.12 -12.62 13.17
CA LEU A 679 28.53 -12.62 14.56
C LEU A 679 27.30 -12.67 15.46
N SER A 680 27.27 -13.63 16.38
CA SER A 680 26.14 -13.80 17.29
C SER A 680 25.94 -12.53 18.13
N PRO A 681 24.72 -11.97 18.22
CA PRO A 681 24.50 -10.77 19.02
C PRO A 681 24.67 -10.97 20.53
N SER A 682 24.73 -12.21 21.01
CA SER A 682 25.11 -12.53 22.40
C SER A 682 26.62 -12.61 22.62
N ASP A 683 27.43 -12.61 21.55
CA ASP A 683 28.89 -12.60 21.67
C ASP A 683 29.37 -11.20 22.09
N PRO A 684 30.25 -11.06 23.11
CA PRO A 684 30.80 -9.78 23.52
C PRO A 684 31.47 -8.98 22.38
N LEU A 685 32.03 -9.69 21.39
CA LEU A 685 32.64 -9.07 20.22
C LEU A 685 31.63 -8.26 19.39
N PHE A 686 30.34 -8.60 19.42
CA PHE A 686 29.33 -7.88 18.65
C PHE A 686 29.31 -6.39 19.02
N LYS A 687 29.28 -6.12 20.33
CA LYS A 687 29.31 -4.75 20.87
C LYS A 687 30.66 -4.07 20.63
N ILE A 688 31.76 -4.80 20.78
CA ILE A 688 33.12 -4.26 20.61
C ILE A 688 33.36 -3.84 19.16
N ILE A 689 33.06 -4.72 18.21
CA ILE A 689 33.26 -4.47 16.77
C ILE A 689 32.29 -3.38 16.30
N GLY A 690 31.01 -3.48 16.68
CA GLY A 690 30.02 -2.46 16.35
C GLY A 690 30.38 -1.08 16.90
N GLY A 691 30.86 -1.02 18.14
CA GLY A 691 31.33 0.22 18.75
C GLY A 691 32.58 0.80 18.06
N LYS A 692 33.55 -0.04 17.69
CA LYS A 692 34.74 0.39 16.94
C LYS A 692 34.40 1.00 15.59
N PHE A 693 33.51 0.35 14.83
CA PHE A 693 33.05 0.88 13.55
C PHE A 693 32.32 2.20 13.71
N LEU A 694 31.34 2.25 14.62
CA LEU A 694 30.52 3.43 14.80
C LEU A 694 31.36 4.61 15.29
N GLN A 695 32.26 4.39 16.25
CA GLN A 695 33.19 5.43 16.72
C GLN A 695 34.08 5.93 15.57
N ALA A 696 34.71 5.03 14.80
CA ALA A 696 35.56 5.42 13.68
C ALA A 696 34.78 6.20 12.59
N TYR A 697 33.51 5.86 12.37
CA TYR A 697 32.65 6.59 11.44
C TYR A 697 32.32 7.99 11.95
N ILE A 698 31.99 8.11 13.25
CA ILE A 698 31.68 9.40 13.90
C ILE A 698 32.94 10.28 13.97
N ASP A 699 34.10 9.72 14.25
CA ASP A 699 35.37 10.47 14.30
C ASP A 699 35.71 11.08 12.93
N GLU A 700 35.41 10.37 11.84
CA GLU A 700 35.60 10.88 10.48
C GLU A 700 34.51 11.91 10.10
N PHE A 701 33.24 11.59 10.34
CA PHE A 701 32.12 12.27 9.68
C PHE A 701 31.18 13.06 10.60
N GLY A 702 31.37 12.99 11.92
CA GLY A 702 30.38 13.43 12.91
C GLY A 702 29.11 12.58 12.87
N THR A 703 28.07 13.02 13.56
CA THR A 703 26.77 12.32 13.60
C THR A 703 25.59 13.26 13.72
N ASP A 704 24.43 12.75 13.33
CA ASP A 704 23.11 13.36 13.50
C ASP A 704 22.18 12.42 14.30
N HIS A 705 22.79 11.47 15.03
CA HIS A 705 22.17 10.53 15.96
C HIS A 705 21.17 9.54 15.36
N VAL A 706 21.12 9.37 14.04
CA VAL A 706 20.25 8.39 13.36
C VAL A 706 21.09 7.41 12.56
N TYR A 707 20.91 6.12 12.84
CA TYR A 707 21.71 5.06 12.24
C TYR A 707 20.85 3.97 11.62
N ASN A 708 21.17 3.60 10.38
CA ASN A 708 20.55 2.48 9.70
C ASN A 708 21.35 1.19 9.88
N CYS A 709 20.63 0.11 10.16
CA CYS A 709 21.18 -1.22 10.36
C CYS A 709 20.13 -2.29 10.07
N ASP A 710 20.43 -3.20 9.15
CA ASP A 710 19.54 -4.26 8.70
C ASP A 710 20.30 -5.60 8.64
N THR A 711 20.14 -6.44 9.68
CA THR A 711 20.86 -7.72 9.80
C THR A 711 20.30 -8.82 8.90
N PHE A 712 18.97 -8.86 8.74
CA PHE A 712 18.23 -9.98 8.14
C PHE A 712 17.47 -9.59 6.88
N ASN A 713 18.02 -8.64 6.11
CA ASN A 713 17.40 -8.26 4.84
C ASN A 713 17.57 -9.40 3.83
N GLU A 714 16.48 -10.10 3.51
CA GLU A 714 16.46 -11.30 2.66
C GLU A 714 17.40 -12.44 3.13
N ASN A 715 17.68 -12.47 4.43
CA ASN A 715 18.43 -13.53 5.10
C ASN A 715 17.60 -13.98 6.32
N GLU A 716 17.30 -15.27 6.44
CA GLU A 716 16.53 -15.78 7.58
C GLU A 716 17.41 -15.88 8.84
N PRO A 717 16.94 -15.43 10.03
CA PRO A 717 17.65 -15.68 11.28
C PRO A 717 17.75 -17.18 11.58
N SER A 718 18.96 -17.67 11.90
CA SER A 718 19.20 -19.08 12.27
C SER A 718 18.40 -19.60 13.47
N LYS A 719 17.80 -18.70 14.28
CA LYS A 719 16.93 -19.04 15.41
C LYS A 719 15.63 -18.27 15.30
N SER A 720 14.53 -18.96 15.53
CA SER A 720 13.17 -18.43 15.35
C SER A 720 12.38 -18.27 16.66
N ASP A 721 13.01 -18.57 17.80
CA ASP A 721 12.41 -18.38 19.12
C ASP A 721 12.39 -16.90 19.52
N LEU A 722 11.37 -16.53 20.30
CA LEU A 722 11.09 -15.13 20.62
C LEU A 722 12.20 -14.46 21.43
N GLU A 723 12.85 -15.21 22.32
CA GLU A 723 13.90 -14.67 23.19
C GLU A 723 15.17 -14.39 22.39
N SER A 724 15.55 -15.27 21.47
CA SER A 724 16.65 -15.02 20.53
C SER A 724 16.41 -13.75 19.69
N LEU A 725 15.22 -13.59 19.08
CA LEU A 725 14.90 -12.41 18.28
C LEU A 725 14.91 -11.11 19.08
N LYS A 726 14.38 -11.16 20.31
CA LYS A 726 14.44 -10.03 21.24
C LYS A 726 15.88 -9.67 21.59
N ASN A 727 16.73 -10.65 21.87
CA ASN A 727 18.14 -10.43 22.20
C ASN A 727 18.92 -9.85 21.01
N ILE A 728 18.59 -10.26 19.78
CA ILE A 728 19.22 -9.68 18.59
C ILE A 728 18.92 -8.19 18.49
N GLY A 729 17.65 -7.78 18.57
CA GLY A 729 17.28 -6.37 18.50
C GLY A 729 17.88 -5.53 19.64
N ALA A 730 17.90 -6.07 20.87
CA ALA A 730 18.50 -5.41 22.02
C ALA A 730 20.02 -5.22 21.87
N ALA A 731 20.72 -6.22 21.33
CA ALA A 731 22.18 -6.17 21.15
C ALA A 731 22.60 -5.18 20.05
N VAL A 732 21.88 -5.14 18.92
CA VAL A 732 22.10 -4.13 17.86
C VAL A 732 21.97 -2.73 18.43
N TYR A 733 20.88 -2.46 19.15
CA TYR A 733 20.66 -1.15 19.75
C TYR A 733 21.67 -0.82 20.86
N SER A 734 22.07 -1.81 21.67
CA SER A 734 23.10 -1.63 22.69
C SER A 734 24.47 -1.30 22.11
N ALA A 735 24.82 -1.87 20.95
CA ALA A 735 26.05 -1.53 20.24
C ALA A 735 26.06 -0.06 19.83
N MET A 736 24.98 0.45 19.24
CA MET A 736 24.84 1.86 18.87
C MET A 736 24.93 2.79 20.10
N THR A 737 24.13 2.51 21.12
CA THR A 737 24.03 3.36 22.32
C THR A 737 25.26 3.33 23.22
N SER A 738 26.15 2.35 23.03
CA SER A 738 27.43 2.33 23.72
C SER A 738 28.42 3.40 23.24
N VAL A 739 28.20 3.93 22.04
CA VAL A 739 28.99 5.02 21.45
C VAL A 739 28.19 6.32 21.48
N ASP A 740 26.91 6.26 21.08
CA ASP A 740 26.03 7.42 21.00
C ASP A 740 24.75 7.20 21.84
N PRO A 741 24.68 7.73 23.07
CA PRO A 741 23.50 7.59 23.94
C PRO A 741 22.21 8.19 23.36
N GLN A 742 22.31 9.08 22.35
CA GLN A 742 21.16 9.69 21.68
C GLN A 742 20.69 8.91 20.45
N ALA A 743 21.36 7.80 20.11
CA ALA A 743 21.10 7.00 18.93
C ALA A 743 19.62 6.62 18.74
N ILE A 744 19.14 6.84 17.53
CA ILE A 744 17.89 6.35 16.97
C ILE A 744 18.22 5.34 15.88
N TRP A 745 17.72 4.12 16.04
CA TRP A 745 17.88 3.09 15.03
C TRP A 745 16.77 3.22 13.99
N ILE A 746 17.11 3.36 12.72
CA ILE A 746 16.15 3.26 11.61
C ILE A 746 16.37 1.95 10.85
N MET A 747 15.30 1.19 10.63
CA MET A 747 15.37 -0.13 9.98
C MET A 747 14.39 -0.25 8.83
N GLN A 748 14.74 -1.07 7.84
CA GLN A 748 13.85 -1.46 6.75
C GLN A 748 12.84 -2.51 7.25
N GLY A 749 11.55 -2.24 7.06
CA GLY A 749 10.49 -3.21 7.32
C GLY A 749 10.36 -4.31 6.25
N TRP A 750 11.25 -4.34 5.25
CA TRP A 750 11.20 -5.29 4.12
C TRP A 750 11.25 -6.74 4.56
N LEU A 751 12.04 -7.06 5.58
CA LEU A 751 12.13 -8.42 6.12
C LEU A 751 10.75 -8.95 6.58
N PHE A 752 9.85 -8.09 7.06
CA PHE A 752 8.48 -8.45 7.44
C PHE A 752 7.55 -8.70 6.23
N VAL A 753 7.95 -8.28 5.03
CA VAL A 753 7.23 -8.49 3.76
C VAL A 753 7.81 -9.69 3.00
N ASN A 754 9.13 -9.74 2.89
CA ASN A 754 9.83 -10.74 2.08
C ASN A 754 9.66 -12.15 2.61
N ASP A 755 9.74 -12.31 3.93
CA ASP A 755 9.61 -13.60 4.59
C ASP A 755 8.45 -13.54 5.60
N PHE A 756 7.24 -13.50 5.03
CA PHE A 756 6.00 -13.36 5.79
C PHE A 756 5.74 -14.56 6.71
N ASP A 757 6.17 -15.76 6.31
CA ASP A 757 5.98 -17.00 7.06
C ASP A 757 6.91 -17.06 8.27
N PHE A 758 8.16 -16.60 8.14
CA PHE A 758 9.04 -16.44 9.29
C PHE A 758 8.57 -15.30 10.20
N TRP A 759 8.33 -14.10 9.67
CA TRP A 759 8.03 -12.90 10.47
C TRP A 759 6.55 -12.78 10.87
N THR A 760 6.12 -13.73 11.71
CA THR A 760 4.81 -13.74 12.37
C THR A 760 4.65 -12.58 13.36
N GLU A 761 3.41 -12.19 13.67
CA GLU A 761 3.12 -11.12 14.64
C GLU A 761 3.89 -11.25 15.98
N PRO A 762 3.94 -12.43 16.65
CA PRO A 762 4.70 -12.58 17.89
C PRO A 762 6.21 -12.34 17.71
N ARG A 763 6.80 -12.82 16.61
CA ARG A 763 8.24 -12.66 16.32
C ARG A 763 8.60 -11.21 16.02
N VAL A 764 7.78 -10.54 15.21
CA VAL A 764 7.92 -9.11 14.94
C VAL A 764 7.81 -8.32 16.24
N LYS A 765 6.78 -8.61 17.06
CA LYS A 765 6.60 -7.95 18.35
C LYS A 765 7.82 -8.11 19.24
N ALA A 766 8.33 -9.33 19.41
CA ALA A 766 9.52 -9.61 20.23
C ALA A 766 10.75 -8.81 19.76
N PHE A 767 10.94 -8.72 18.43
CA PHE A 767 12.03 -7.97 17.83
C PHE A 767 11.89 -6.46 18.02
N VAL A 768 10.79 -5.83 17.57
CA VAL A 768 10.66 -4.36 17.58
C VAL A 768 10.47 -3.77 18.98
N THR A 769 9.94 -4.54 19.93
CA THR A 769 9.78 -4.12 21.33
C THR A 769 11.01 -4.41 22.20
N SER A 770 12.07 -4.99 21.63
CA SER A 770 13.37 -5.11 22.30
C SER A 770 14.10 -3.77 22.45
N VAL A 771 13.68 -2.76 21.69
CA VAL A 771 14.18 -1.39 21.72
C VAL A 771 13.14 -0.49 22.39
N PRO A 772 13.54 0.50 23.22
CA PRO A 772 12.60 1.42 23.82
C PRO A 772 11.71 2.13 22.79
N ILE A 773 10.45 2.39 23.15
CA ILE A 773 9.50 3.10 22.27
C ILE A 773 10.07 4.47 21.89
N GLY A 774 10.06 4.76 20.59
CA GLY A 774 10.59 6.03 20.06
C GLY A 774 12.10 6.07 19.88
N LYS A 775 12.81 4.96 20.13
CA LYS A 775 14.23 4.78 19.83
C LYS A 775 14.52 3.92 18.61
N MET A 776 13.47 3.38 17.98
CA MET A 776 13.50 2.71 16.69
C MET A 776 12.50 3.39 15.75
N ILE A 777 12.88 3.66 14.51
CA ILE A 777 11.99 4.09 13.43
C ILE A 777 11.91 2.96 12.40
N VAL A 778 10.70 2.46 12.11
CA VAL A 778 10.51 1.44 11.08
C VAL A 778 10.12 2.10 9.76
N LEU A 779 10.88 1.83 8.70
CA LEU A 779 10.50 2.18 7.34
C LEU A 779 9.54 1.12 6.81
N ASP A 780 8.24 1.43 6.71
CA ASP A 780 7.25 0.53 6.10
C ASP A 780 7.43 0.57 4.57
N LEU A 781 8.41 -0.21 4.11
CA LEU A 781 9.20 0.08 2.92
C LEU A 781 8.36 0.15 1.64
N GLN A 782 7.34 -0.70 1.51
CA GLN A 782 6.47 -0.77 0.34
C GLN A 782 5.00 -0.58 0.72
N SER A 783 4.71 0.50 1.45
CA SER A 783 3.36 0.76 1.98
C SER A 783 2.32 0.93 0.87
N GLU A 784 2.72 1.35 -0.33
CA GLU A 784 1.81 1.53 -1.47
C GLU A 784 1.27 0.19 -2.00
N GLN A 785 1.95 -0.94 -1.72
CA GLN A 785 1.53 -2.25 -2.22
C GLN A 785 1.36 -3.30 -1.12
N PHE A 786 2.32 -3.42 -0.20
CA PHE A 786 2.34 -4.44 0.86
C PHE A 786 2.48 -3.80 2.25
N PRO A 787 1.52 -2.97 2.69
CA PRO A 787 1.59 -2.29 3.98
C PRO A 787 1.69 -3.26 5.16
N GLN A 788 2.63 -3.03 6.08
CA GLN A 788 2.75 -3.86 7.28
C GLN A 788 2.19 -3.18 8.54
N TYR A 789 2.08 -1.84 8.56
CA TYR A 789 1.61 -1.07 9.71
C TYR A 789 0.23 -1.52 10.22
N SER A 790 -0.68 -1.93 9.33
CA SER A 790 -2.01 -2.41 9.74
C SER A 790 -1.93 -3.79 10.39
N ARG A 791 -1.17 -4.72 9.79
CA ARG A 791 -0.95 -6.08 10.33
C ARG A 791 -0.27 -6.04 11.69
N LEU A 792 0.73 -5.17 11.82
CA LEU A 792 1.61 -5.09 12.98
C LEU A 792 1.14 -4.07 14.03
N LYS A 793 -0.13 -3.65 13.97
CA LYS A 793 -0.77 -2.78 14.96
C LYS A 793 0.06 -1.51 15.21
N SER A 794 0.48 -0.87 14.12
CA SER A 794 1.40 0.26 14.12
C SER A 794 2.73 -0.04 14.82
N TYR A 795 3.34 -1.18 14.43
CA TYR A 795 4.61 -1.69 14.98
C TYR A 795 4.65 -1.75 16.51
N TYR A 796 3.51 -2.13 17.10
CA TYR A 796 3.33 -2.26 18.55
C TYR A 796 3.76 -1.02 19.36
N GLY A 797 3.61 0.17 18.77
CA GLY A 797 3.92 1.45 19.42
C GLY A 797 5.21 2.12 18.94
N GLN A 798 6.08 1.44 18.19
CA GLN A 798 7.24 2.09 17.59
C GLN A 798 6.81 3.07 16.48
N PRO A 799 7.50 4.21 16.31
CA PRO A 799 7.22 5.11 15.21
C PRO A 799 7.57 4.47 13.86
N PHE A 800 6.77 4.79 12.84
CA PHE A 800 7.04 4.32 11.48
C PHE A 800 6.89 5.43 10.43
N ILE A 801 7.53 5.23 9.29
CA ILE A 801 7.42 6.10 8.11
C ILE A 801 6.73 5.30 7.01
N TRP A 802 5.62 5.84 6.49
CA TRP A 802 4.93 5.26 5.34
C TRP A 802 5.78 5.51 4.10
N CYS A 803 6.34 4.46 3.49
CA CYS A 803 7.23 4.59 2.36
C CYS A 803 6.59 4.10 1.07
N MET A 804 6.84 4.83 -0.01
CA MET A 804 6.58 4.38 -1.37
C MET A 804 7.87 3.76 -1.93
N LEU A 805 7.86 2.46 -2.20
CA LEU A 805 9.00 1.79 -2.83
C LEU A 805 8.98 2.06 -4.34
N HIS A 806 7.85 1.83 -5.00
CA HIS A 806 7.59 2.12 -6.41
C HIS A 806 8.48 1.40 -7.46
N ASN A 807 9.80 1.48 -7.36
CA ASN A 807 10.73 0.97 -8.35
C ASN A 807 11.65 -0.11 -7.77
N PHE A 808 11.82 -1.20 -8.53
CA PHE A 808 12.80 -2.26 -8.28
C PHE A 808 13.83 -2.27 -9.42
N GLY A 809 15.11 -2.49 -9.07
CA GLY A 809 16.23 -2.62 -10.01
C GLY A 809 16.57 -1.37 -10.83
N GLY A 810 15.92 -0.22 -10.61
CA GLY A 810 15.99 0.91 -11.53
C GLY A 810 15.38 0.60 -12.91
N THR A 811 14.42 -0.34 -12.97
CA THR A 811 13.85 -0.80 -14.24
C THR A 811 12.97 0.27 -14.87
N LEU A 812 12.93 0.30 -16.22
CA LEU A 812 12.12 1.24 -16.99
C LEU A 812 10.82 0.59 -17.45
N GLY A 813 9.70 1.26 -17.18
CA GLY A 813 8.35 0.87 -17.56
C GLY A 813 7.36 1.85 -16.92
N MET A 814 6.30 2.24 -17.64
CA MET A 814 5.33 3.18 -17.07
C MET A 814 4.44 2.45 -16.05
N PHE A 815 4.56 2.85 -14.78
CA PHE A 815 3.89 2.23 -13.65
C PHE A 815 3.63 3.28 -12.55
N GLY A 816 2.55 3.13 -11.79
CA GLY A 816 2.30 3.90 -10.58
C GLY A 816 0.95 3.60 -9.97
N SER A 817 0.82 3.90 -8.68
CA SER A 817 -0.40 3.67 -7.89
C SER A 817 -0.93 4.98 -7.33
N ALA A 818 -1.26 5.92 -8.23
CA ALA A 818 -1.60 7.30 -7.86
C ALA A 818 -2.77 7.36 -6.86
N GLU A 819 -3.81 6.55 -7.07
CA GLU A 819 -4.98 6.53 -6.20
C GLU A 819 -4.69 5.97 -4.81
N ILE A 820 -3.83 4.94 -4.71
CA ILE A 820 -3.38 4.40 -3.41
C ILE A 820 -2.61 5.48 -2.63
N ILE A 821 -1.67 6.17 -3.28
CA ILE A 821 -0.90 7.24 -2.65
C ILE A 821 -1.83 8.36 -2.15
N ASN A 822 -2.76 8.79 -3.02
CA ASN A 822 -3.70 9.86 -2.78
C ASN A 822 -4.67 9.60 -1.60
N LYS A 823 -4.92 8.33 -1.26
CA LYS A 823 -5.84 7.91 -0.18
C LYS A 823 -5.13 7.34 1.04
N ARG A 824 -4.33 6.29 0.86
CA ARG A 824 -3.86 5.42 1.95
C ARG A 824 -2.84 6.09 2.86
N VAL A 825 -2.09 7.09 2.38
CA VAL A 825 -1.22 7.90 3.24
C VAL A 825 -2.03 8.68 4.28
N ILE A 826 -3.16 9.27 3.87
CA ILE A 826 -4.05 10.03 4.74
C ILE A 826 -4.76 9.09 5.72
N GLU A 827 -5.17 7.92 5.26
CA GLU A 827 -5.80 6.88 6.10
C GLU A 827 -4.84 6.33 7.15
N ALA A 828 -3.59 6.00 6.78
CA ALA A 828 -2.57 5.53 7.71
C ALA A 828 -2.30 6.55 8.83
N ARG A 829 -2.28 7.84 8.49
CA ARG A 829 -2.13 8.93 9.46
C ARG A 829 -3.33 9.08 10.40
N LYS A 830 -4.55 8.77 9.92
CA LYS A 830 -5.81 8.87 10.68
C LYS A 830 -6.18 7.60 11.43
N MET A 831 -5.49 6.49 11.18
CA MET A 831 -5.70 5.21 11.86
C MET A 831 -5.60 5.39 13.38
N THR A 832 -6.56 4.83 14.11
CA THR A 832 -6.58 4.89 15.58
C THR A 832 -5.33 4.22 16.14
N GLY A 833 -4.61 4.93 17.01
CA GLY A 833 -3.33 4.43 17.56
C GLY A 833 -2.16 4.46 16.58
N SER A 834 -2.30 5.13 15.42
CA SER A 834 -1.20 5.30 14.47
C SER A 834 0.00 5.98 15.12
N THR A 835 1.16 5.40 14.89
CA THR A 835 2.49 5.90 15.24
C THR A 835 3.23 6.38 14.00
N MET A 836 2.50 6.70 12.93
CA MET A 836 3.08 7.28 11.72
C MET A 836 3.68 8.66 12.04
N ILE A 837 4.97 8.83 11.75
CA ILE A 837 5.71 10.08 11.98
C ILE A 837 6.27 10.70 10.69
N GLY A 838 5.98 10.10 9.54
CA GLY A 838 6.49 10.60 8.27
C GLY A 838 6.00 9.85 7.04
N THR A 839 6.31 10.43 5.90
CA THR A 839 6.21 9.82 4.57
C THR A 839 7.61 9.62 3.99
N GLY A 840 7.79 8.66 3.09
CA GLY A 840 9.11 8.35 2.54
C GLY A 840 9.11 7.88 1.10
N LEU A 841 10.24 8.08 0.43
CA LEU A 841 10.57 7.54 -0.88
C LEU A 841 11.69 6.53 -0.73
N THR A 842 11.42 5.26 -1.09
CA THR A 842 12.39 4.15 -0.98
C THR A 842 12.59 3.40 -2.30
N PRO A 843 12.70 4.08 -3.46
CA PRO A 843 12.93 3.39 -4.72
C PRO A 843 14.30 2.75 -4.79
N GLU A 844 14.38 1.52 -5.28
CA GLU A 844 15.68 0.90 -5.52
C GLU A 844 16.48 1.62 -6.61
N GLY A 845 15.81 2.18 -7.62
CA GLY A 845 16.42 3.09 -8.58
C GLY A 845 15.51 4.27 -8.92
N ILE A 846 16.11 5.41 -9.21
CA ILE A 846 15.42 6.66 -9.58
C ILE A 846 15.50 6.90 -11.11
N ASN A 847 15.12 8.09 -11.57
CA ASN A 847 15.10 8.47 -12.99
C ASN A 847 14.06 7.75 -13.85
N GLN A 848 12.85 7.55 -13.29
CA GLN A 848 11.65 7.11 -14.02
C GLN A 848 10.39 7.63 -13.32
N ASN A 849 9.24 7.60 -14.00
CA ASN A 849 7.91 7.89 -13.44
C ASN A 849 7.82 9.12 -12.51
N TYR A 850 8.50 10.22 -12.88
CA TYR A 850 8.69 11.43 -12.06
C TYR A 850 7.39 11.95 -11.43
N VAL A 851 6.29 11.84 -12.17
CA VAL A 851 4.94 12.23 -11.75
C VAL A 851 4.50 11.57 -10.44
N ILE A 852 4.87 10.31 -10.20
CA ILE A 852 4.47 9.56 -9.01
C ILE A 852 5.25 10.00 -7.78
N TYR A 853 6.55 10.27 -7.93
CA TYR A 853 7.38 10.85 -6.87
C TYR A 853 6.88 12.24 -6.46
N GLU A 854 6.46 13.05 -7.43
CA GLU A 854 5.92 14.37 -7.16
C GLU A 854 4.59 14.29 -6.39
N LEU A 855 3.66 13.42 -6.80
CA LEU A 855 2.41 13.21 -6.07
C LEU A 855 2.67 12.73 -4.63
N MET A 856 3.60 11.80 -4.45
CA MET A 856 3.96 11.26 -3.14
C MET A 856 4.56 12.34 -2.22
N ASN A 857 5.44 13.19 -2.73
CA ASN A 857 6.00 14.31 -1.96
C ASN A 857 4.94 15.32 -1.52
N GLU A 858 3.87 15.52 -2.29
CA GLU A 858 2.76 16.39 -1.88
C GLU A 858 1.98 15.84 -0.66
N MET A 859 2.02 14.54 -0.40
CA MET A 859 1.35 13.94 0.76
C MET A 859 1.95 14.37 2.10
N ALA A 860 3.14 15.01 2.07
CA ALA A 860 3.76 15.64 3.23
C ALA A 860 2.91 16.79 3.80
N TYR A 861 2.09 17.48 2.98
CA TYR A 861 1.30 18.64 3.41
C TYR A 861 -0.19 18.56 3.08
N ARG A 862 -0.60 17.63 2.21
CA ARG A 862 -2.02 17.43 1.90
C ARG A 862 -2.75 16.72 3.03
N ASN A 863 -3.90 17.26 3.43
CA ASN A 863 -4.78 16.69 4.46
C ASN A 863 -6.01 15.96 3.88
N LYS A 864 -6.22 16.09 2.56
CA LYS A 864 -7.31 15.52 1.77
C LYS A 864 -6.76 15.06 0.42
N SER A 865 -7.40 14.04 -0.13
CA SER A 865 -7.14 13.56 -1.47
C SER A 865 -7.45 14.64 -2.52
N VAL A 866 -6.74 14.60 -3.64
CA VAL A 866 -6.97 15.47 -4.80
C VAL A 866 -7.81 14.77 -5.85
N ASP A 867 -8.46 15.55 -6.71
CA ASP A 867 -8.94 15.05 -7.99
C ASP A 867 -7.73 14.73 -8.88
N LEU A 868 -7.49 13.45 -9.13
CA LEU A 868 -6.34 13.00 -9.90
C LEU A 868 -6.40 13.44 -11.36
N ASP A 869 -7.58 13.52 -11.97
CA ASP A 869 -7.70 13.99 -13.35
C ASP A 869 -7.20 15.44 -13.45
N ALA A 870 -7.72 16.31 -12.58
CA ALA A 870 -7.29 17.71 -12.52
C ALA A 870 -5.81 17.84 -12.14
N TRP A 871 -5.31 16.98 -11.25
CA TRP A 871 -3.91 16.99 -10.82
C TRP A 871 -2.95 16.60 -11.96
N PHE A 872 -3.27 15.57 -12.75
CA PHE A 872 -2.49 15.16 -13.92
C PHE A 872 -2.57 16.18 -15.06
N GLU A 873 -3.73 16.81 -15.29
CA GLU A 873 -3.81 17.95 -16.21
C GLU A 873 -2.86 19.07 -15.78
N TYR A 874 -2.96 19.49 -14.52
CA TYR A 874 -2.10 20.54 -13.97
C TYR A 874 -0.61 20.15 -14.01
N TYR A 875 -0.28 18.86 -13.87
CA TYR A 875 1.09 18.35 -14.01
C TYR A 875 1.64 18.61 -15.41
N SER A 876 0.87 18.26 -16.43
CA SER A 876 1.29 18.52 -17.82
C SER A 876 1.48 20.00 -18.12
N VAL A 877 0.61 20.87 -17.58
CA VAL A 877 0.66 22.32 -17.81
C VAL A 877 1.95 22.91 -17.24
N ARG A 878 2.27 22.61 -15.97
CA ARG A 878 3.49 23.13 -15.33
C ARG A 878 4.76 22.52 -15.91
N ARG A 879 4.74 21.22 -16.19
CA ARG A 879 5.89 20.50 -16.76
C ARG A 879 6.27 21.02 -18.15
N TYR A 880 5.28 21.42 -18.94
CA TYR A 880 5.51 21.92 -20.30
C TYR A 880 5.44 23.45 -20.43
N GLY A 881 5.22 24.16 -19.32
CA GLY A 881 5.23 25.63 -19.23
C GLY A 881 3.98 26.33 -19.73
N ALA A 882 3.04 25.61 -20.35
CA ALA A 882 1.76 26.16 -20.76
C ALA A 882 0.74 25.06 -21.08
N TRP A 883 -0.53 25.43 -21.10
CA TRP A 883 -1.63 24.53 -21.43
C TRP A 883 -1.60 24.08 -22.91
N ASN A 884 -1.88 22.80 -23.14
CA ASN A 884 -2.05 22.19 -24.46
C ASN A 884 -3.06 21.06 -24.34
N GLU A 885 -4.16 21.13 -25.10
CA GLU A 885 -5.29 20.19 -25.01
C GLU A 885 -4.90 18.72 -25.18
N TYR A 886 -3.93 18.45 -26.07
CA TYR A 886 -3.50 17.08 -26.33
C TYR A 886 -2.58 16.57 -25.23
N ALA A 887 -1.69 17.42 -24.70
CA ALA A 887 -0.84 17.06 -23.57
C ALA A 887 -1.68 16.75 -22.32
N THR A 888 -2.64 17.61 -21.98
CA THR A 888 -3.53 17.40 -20.82
C THR A 888 -4.36 16.14 -20.98
N THR A 889 -4.91 15.91 -22.17
CA THR A 889 -5.64 14.68 -22.49
C THR A 889 -4.76 13.44 -22.36
N ALA A 890 -3.54 13.47 -22.89
CA ALA A 890 -2.60 12.36 -22.77
C ALA A 890 -2.30 12.04 -21.30
N TRP A 891 -2.02 13.06 -20.48
CA TRP A 891 -1.70 12.87 -19.06
C TRP A 891 -2.87 12.34 -18.22
N ARG A 892 -4.12 12.75 -18.52
CA ARG A 892 -5.30 12.12 -17.92
C ARG A 892 -5.43 10.66 -18.28
N ILE A 893 -5.18 10.32 -19.54
CA ILE A 893 -5.23 8.93 -19.98
C ILE A 893 -4.14 8.11 -19.28
N LEU A 894 -2.91 8.63 -19.16
CA LEU A 894 -1.83 7.97 -18.42
C LEU A 894 -2.20 7.79 -16.95
N GLY A 895 -2.79 8.82 -16.33
CA GLY A 895 -3.33 8.81 -14.97
C GLY A 895 -4.34 7.69 -14.71
N ARG A 896 -5.16 7.34 -15.71
CA ARG A 896 -6.18 6.28 -15.68
C ARG A 896 -5.74 4.93 -16.28
N THR A 897 -4.46 4.79 -16.60
CA THR A 897 -3.91 3.56 -17.18
C THR A 897 -2.65 3.13 -16.44
N VAL A 898 -1.49 3.53 -16.94
CA VAL A 898 -0.17 3.16 -16.40
C VAL A 898 0.09 3.70 -14.99
N TYR A 899 -0.66 4.70 -14.54
CA TYR A 899 -0.52 5.28 -13.19
C TYR A 899 -1.69 4.95 -12.24
N ASP A 900 -2.61 4.10 -12.69
CA ASP A 900 -3.78 3.63 -11.92
C ASP A 900 -3.65 2.15 -11.50
N PHE A 901 -2.43 1.73 -11.15
CA PHE A 901 -2.22 0.37 -10.67
C PHE A 901 -2.74 0.22 -9.24
N ILE A 902 -3.69 -0.68 -9.07
CA ILE A 902 -4.17 -1.14 -7.77
C ILE A 902 -3.94 -2.64 -7.76
N GLY A 903 -3.13 -3.16 -6.82
CA GLY A 903 -2.95 -4.59 -6.66
C GLY A 903 -1.59 -5.10 -6.19
N LEU A 904 -1.45 -6.42 -6.10
CA LEU A 904 -0.30 -7.10 -5.51
C LEU A 904 0.70 -7.65 -6.55
N GLU A 905 0.44 -7.47 -7.85
CA GLU A 905 1.34 -8.04 -8.87
C GLU A 905 2.69 -7.34 -8.95
N ARG A 906 3.75 -8.17 -8.99
CA ARG A 906 5.14 -7.75 -9.11
C ARG A 906 5.53 -7.76 -10.57
N ILE A 907 5.35 -6.63 -11.27
CA ILE A 907 5.48 -6.56 -12.73
C ILE A 907 6.64 -5.70 -13.24
N ARG A 908 7.26 -4.92 -12.36
CA ARG A 908 8.33 -3.97 -12.74
C ARG A 908 9.52 -4.76 -13.27
N GLY A 909 10.06 -4.35 -14.42
CA GLY A 909 11.15 -5.05 -15.09
C GLY A 909 10.79 -6.39 -15.75
N HIS A 910 9.52 -6.80 -15.72
CA HIS A 910 9.09 -8.12 -16.19
C HIS A 910 8.37 -8.08 -17.55
N TYR A 911 8.90 -7.26 -18.45
CA TYR A 911 8.33 -7.05 -19.78
C TYR A 911 8.92 -8.03 -20.79
N VAL A 912 8.16 -8.36 -21.84
CA VAL A 912 8.60 -9.32 -22.87
C VAL A 912 9.96 -8.93 -23.45
N ILE A 913 10.12 -7.65 -23.81
CA ILE A 913 11.31 -7.15 -24.49
C ILE A 913 12.58 -7.13 -23.61
N THR A 914 12.44 -7.18 -22.28
CA THR A 914 13.57 -7.12 -21.34
C THR A 914 13.82 -8.41 -20.57
N ARG A 915 13.09 -9.49 -20.89
CA ARG A 915 13.33 -10.82 -20.31
C ARG A 915 14.08 -11.71 -21.29
N ARG A 916 14.81 -12.69 -20.75
CA ARG A 916 15.33 -13.81 -21.55
C ARG A 916 14.17 -14.46 -22.36
N PRO A 917 14.31 -14.57 -23.69
CA PRO A 917 13.27 -15.14 -24.55
C PRO A 917 12.88 -16.56 -24.14
N SER A 918 11.58 -16.85 -24.08
CA SER A 918 11.04 -18.19 -23.81
C SER A 918 9.60 -18.28 -24.27
N LEU A 919 9.13 -19.48 -24.65
CA LEU A 919 7.69 -19.74 -24.90
C LEU A 919 6.85 -19.68 -23.61
N LYS A 920 7.49 -19.65 -22.43
CA LYS A 920 6.83 -19.64 -21.12
C LYS A 920 6.43 -18.24 -20.65
N ILE A 921 6.89 -17.16 -21.29
CA ILE A 921 6.53 -15.81 -20.86
C ILE A 921 5.02 -15.63 -21.01
N GLN A 922 4.39 -15.06 -19.98
CA GLN A 922 2.98 -14.71 -19.92
C GLN A 922 2.87 -13.20 -19.67
N PRO A 923 2.73 -12.38 -20.73
CA PRO A 923 2.57 -10.94 -20.59
C PRO A 923 1.30 -10.61 -19.82
N TRP A 924 1.37 -9.57 -19.00
CA TRP A 924 0.27 -9.10 -18.17
C TRP A 924 0.27 -7.58 -18.09
N THR A 925 -0.93 -7.00 -18.14
CA THR A 925 -1.16 -5.55 -18.00
C THR A 925 -2.51 -5.34 -17.31
N TRP A 926 -2.64 -4.28 -16.52
CA TRP A 926 -3.84 -3.96 -15.73
C TRP A 926 -4.73 -2.90 -16.40
N TYR A 927 -4.29 -2.34 -17.53
CA TYR A 927 -5.01 -1.30 -18.26
C TYR A 927 -5.27 -1.72 -19.70
N LYS A 928 -6.14 -0.98 -20.39
CA LYS A 928 -6.48 -1.24 -21.80
C LYS A 928 -5.39 -0.66 -22.73
N PRO A 929 -4.66 -1.46 -23.53
CA PRO A 929 -3.61 -0.99 -24.42
C PRO A 929 -4.10 0.06 -25.41
N ASN A 930 -5.30 -0.11 -25.98
CA ASN A 930 -5.86 0.87 -26.91
C ASN A 930 -6.04 2.27 -26.29
N LEU A 931 -6.34 2.32 -24.99
CA LEU A 931 -6.46 3.59 -24.27
C LEU A 931 -5.06 4.20 -24.08
N MET A 932 -4.06 3.41 -23.70
CA MET A 932 -2.67 3.87 -23.63
C MET A 932 -2.14 4.36 -25.01
N LEU A 933 -2.46 3.66 -26.10
CA LEU A 933 -2.08 4.13 -27.45
C LEU A 933 -2.80 5.42 -27.85
N SER A 934 -3.97 5.71 -27.28
CA SER A 934 -4.61 7.01 -27.45
C SER A 934 -3.85 8.11 -26.70
N ALA A 935 -3.22 7.83 -25.56
CA ALA A 935 -2.28 8.78 -24.95
C ALA A 935 -1.08 9.05 -25.86
N TRP A 936 -0.56 8.01 -26.53
CA TRP A 936 0.53 8.15 -27.50
C TRP A 936 0.14 9.03 -28.70
N ASP A 937 -1.07 8.87 -29.24
CA ASP A 937 -1.57 9.74 -30.32
C ASP A 937 -1.67 11.20 -29.87
N ASN A 938 -2.19 11.42 -28.67
CA ASN A 938 -2.36 12.77 -28.12
C ASN A 938 -0.99 13.42 -27.85
N ILE A 939 -0.03 12.71 -27.24
CA ILE A 939 1.27 13.32 -26.98
C ILE A 939 2.02 13.66 -28.27
N ILE A 940 1.82 12.92 -29.36
CA ILE A 940 2.36 13.28 -30.68
C ILE A 940 1.69 14.55 -31.23
N LYS A 941 0.37 14.70 -31.09
CA LYS A 941 -0.33 15.93 -31.51
C LYS A 941 0.08 17.15 -30.70
N ALA A 942 0.46 16.95 -29.44
CA ALA A 942 0.97 18.01 -28.57
C ALA A 942 2.27 18.66 -29.08
N GLN A 943 2.94 18.08 -30.09
CA GLN A 943 4.13 18.68 -30.71
C GLN A 943 3.88 20.13 -31.17
N HIS A 944 2.66 20.42 -31.63
CA HIS A 944 2.24 21.77 -31.99
C HIS A 944 2.25 22.66 -30.74
N GLY A 945 3.28 23.50 -30.63
CA GLY A 945 3.52 24.38 -29.49
C GLY A 945 4.43 23.82 -28.39
N ARG A 946 4.87 22.55 -28.46
CA ARG A 946 5.76 21.92 -27.45
C ARG A 946 7.02 21.25 -28.00
N MET A 947 7.21 21.18 -29.31
CA MET A 947 8.34 20.47 -29.91
C MET A 947 9.74 20.89 -29.41
N ASN A 948 9.90 22.12 -28.89
CA ASN A 948 11.18 22.61 -28.36
C ASN A 948 11.35 22.39 -26.83
N ASN A 949 10.31 21.95 -26.12
CA ASN A 949 10.38 21.71 -24.69
C ASN A 949 11.08 20.36 -24.41
N THR A 950 12.14 20.38 -23.60
CA THR A 950 12.97 19.20 -23.33
C THR A 950 12.23 18.13 -22.52
N LEU A 951 11.40 18.54 -21.55
CA LEU A 951 10.58 17.62 -20.75
C LEU A 951 9.48 16.96 -21.59
N TYR A 952 8.90 17.70 -22.54
CA TYR A 952 8.00 17.12 -23.54
C TYR A 952 8.71 16.07 -24.41
N LYS A 953 9.92 16.38 -24.90
CA LYS A 953 10.72 15.40 -25.66
C LYS A 953 11.05 14.16 -24.81
N HIS A 954 11.37 14.34 -23.53
CA HIS A 954 11.61 13.23 -22.61
C HIS A 954 10.38 12.31 -22.49
N ASP A 955 9.22 12.87 -22.20
CA ASP A 955 7.98 12.09 -22.06
C ASP A 955 7.54 11.46 -23.39
N LEU A 956 7.80 12.12 -24.51
CA LEU A 956 7.53 11.57 -25.85
C LEU A 956 8.36 10.31 -26.12
N VAL A 957 9.63 10.27 -25.69
CA VAL A 957 10.47 9.05 -25.75
C VAL A 957 9.87 7.96 -24.87
N ASP A 958 9.56 8.24 -23.60
CA ASP A 958 9.08 7.20 -22.66
C ASP A 958 7.71 6.64 -23.05
N ILE A 959 6.77 7.49 -23.49
CA ILE A 959 5.45 7.07 -23.98
C ILE A 959 5.57 6.26 -25.28
N THR A 960 6.49 6.64 -26.18
CA THR A 960 6.75 5.88 -27.42
C THR A 960 7.35 4.51 -27.09
N ARG A 961 8.36 4.45 -26.22
CA ARG A 961 8.97 3.22 -25.72
C ARG A 961 7.92 2.30 -25.07
N GLN A 962 7.09 2.83 -24.19
CA GLN A 962 6.02 2.08 -23.54
C GLN A 962 4.99 1.54 -24.55
N SER A 963 4.69 2.31 -25.60
CA SER A 963 3.75 1.89 -26.65
C SER A 963 4.32 0.72 -27.46
N LEU A 964 5.61 0.81 -27.84
CA LEU A 964 6.32 -0.27 -28.53
C LEU A 964 6.41 -1.54 -27.67
N GLN A 965 6.64 -1.40 -26.36
CA GLN A 965 6.64 -2.52 -25.42
C GLN A 965 5.30 -3.27 -25.43
N LEU A 966 4.17 -2.55 -25.38
CA LEU A 966 2.83 -3.18 -25.43
C LEU A 966 2.57 -3.90 -26.77
N ILE A 967 3.01 -3.30 -27.88
CA ILE A 967 2.88 -3.92 -29.20
C ILE A 967 3.74 -5.18 -29.29
N ALA A 968 4.95 -5.17 -28.74
CA ALA A 968 5.82 -6.34 -28.67
C ALA A 968 5.17 -7.50 -27.89
N GLU A 969 4.42 -7.20 -26.82
CA GLU A 969 3.71 -8.23 -26.05
C GLU A 969 2.65 -8.95 -26.88
N ASP A 970 1.86 -8.22 -27.69
CA ASP A 970 0.84 -8.83 -28.56
C ASP A 970 1.49 -9.62 -29.71
N ILE A 971 2.56 -9.07 -30.31
CA ILE A 971 3.35 -9.79 -31.34
C ILE A 971 3.92 -11.08 -30.78
N TYR A 972 4.47 -11.07 -29.57
CA TYR A 972 4.99 -12.28 -28.92
C TYR A 972 3.89 -13.33 -28.68
N LEU A 973 2.67 -12.93 -28.30
CA LEU A 973 1.55 -13.86 -28.20
C LEU A 973 1.18 -14.46 -29.56
N ASN A 974 1.24 -13.66 -30.64
CA ASN A 974 1.02 -14.16 -32.01
C ASN A 974 2.14 -15.14 -32.44
N ILE A 975 3.40 -14.87 -32.09
CA ILE A 975 4.54 -15.79 -32.30
C ILE A 975 4.25 -17.15 -31.64
N LYS A 976 3.86 -17.16 -30.36
CA LYS A 976 3.50 -18.40 -29.65
C LYS A 976 2.38 -19.15 -30.37
N ALA A 977 1.31 -18.43 -30.73
CA ALA A 977 0.15 -19.03 -31.38
C ALA A 977 0.51 -19.65 -32.74
N ALA A 978 1.28 -18.94 -33.57
CA ALA A 978 1.75 -19.44 -34.86
C ALA A 978 2.70 -20.63 -34.68
N PHE A 979 3.60 -20.58 -33.68
CA PHE A 979 4.52 -21.68 -33.39
C PHE A 979 3.77 -22.96 -32.99
N TYR A 980 2.81 -22.88 -32.05
CA TYR A 980 2.03 -24.04 -31.64
C TYR A 980 1.11 -24.61 -32.74
N LYS A 981 0.63 -23.75 -33.64
CA LYS A 981 -0.13 -24.16 -34.83
C LYS A 981 0.75 -24.67 -35.99
N LYS A 982 2.08 -24.67 -35.81
CA LYS A 982 3.06 -25.00 -36.85
C LYS A 982 2.91 -24.16 -38.14
N HIS A 983 2.52 -22.90 -38.00
CA HIS A 983 2.22 -22.00 -39.11
C HIS A 983 3.47 -21.18 -39.51
N LEU A 984 4.36 -21.76 -40.33
CA LEU A 984 5.69 -21.22 -40.62
C LEU A 984 5.68 -19.80 -41.20
N THR A 985 4.81 -19.52 -42.17
CA THR A 985 4.72 -18.20 -42.82
C THR A 985 4.33 -17.11 -41.82
N GLU A 986 3.29 -17.37 -41.02
CA GLU A 986 2.82 -16.43 -40.00
C GLU A 986 3.87 -16.25 -38.90
N LEU A 987 4.50 -17.34 -38.44
CA LEU A 987 5.59 -17.28 -37.48
C LEU A 987 6.72 -16.38 -37.98
N THR A 988 7.17 -16.57 -39.22
CA THR A 988 8.28 -15.79 -39.81
C THR A 988 7.93 -14.29 -39.86
N VAL A 989 6.71 -13.95 -40.28
CA VAL A 989 6.23 -12.55 -40.30
C VAL A 989 6.22 -11.93 -38.90
N GLN A 990 5.72 -12.65 -37.89
CA GLN A 990 5.66 -12.14 -36.52
C GLN A 990 7.05 -12.04 -35.89
N CYS A 991 7.94 -13.01 -36.13
CA CYS A 991 9.35 -12.95 -35.70
C CYS A 991 10.07 -11.72 -36.27
N ASN A 992 9.92 -11.45 -37.58
CA ASN A 992 10.50 -10.26 -38.21
C ASN A 992 9.89 -8.96 -37.64
N SER A 993 8.60 -8.97 -37.33
CA SER A 993 7.92 -7.82 -36.71
C SER A 993 8.48 -7.52 -35.32
N LEU A 994 8.71 -8.55 -34.49
CA LEU A 994 9.32 -8.36 -33.17
C LEU A 994 10.76 -7.84 -33.27
N ALA A 995 11.56 -8.35 -34.21
CA ALA A 995 12.91 -7.85 -34.46
C ALA A 995 12.90 -6.36 -34.87
N ASN A 996 11.94 -5.95 -35.71
CA ASN A 996 11.76 -4.55 -36.10
C ASN A 996 11.33 -3.64 -34.94
N ILE A 997 10.58 -4.15 -33.95
CA ILE A 997 10.26 -3.38 -32.74
C ILE A 997 11.55 -3.03 -31.98
N PHE A 998 12.50 -3.96 -31.87
CA PHE A 998 13.80 -3.68 -31.25
C PHE A 998 14.59 -2.59 -31.98
N ASP A 999 14.53 -2.55 -33.31
CA ASP A 999 15.17 -1.49 -34.10
C ASP A 999 14.54 -0.12 -33.85
N ASP A 1000 13.22 -0.05 -33.75
CA ASP A 1000 12.54 1.21 -33.46
C ASP A 1000 12.72 1.64 -31.98
N LEU A 1001 12.80 0.68 -31.05
CA LEU A 1001 13.17 0.95 -29.65
C LEU A 1001 14.59 1.52 -29.56
N GLU A 1002 15.57 0.90 -30.20
CA GLU A 1002 16.94 1.41 -30.27
C GLU A 1002 16.96 2.84 -30.82
N ARG A 1003 16.25 3.09 -31.92
CA ARG A 1003 16.20 4.40 -32.58
C ARG A 1003 15.59 5.50 -31.71
N ILE A 1004 14.45 5.25 -31.04
CA ILE A 1004 13.83 6.29 -30.19
C ILE A 1004 14.62 6.55 -28.92
N LEU A 1005 15.22 5.51 -28.32
CA LEU A 1005 16.03 5.65 -27.11
C LEU A 1005 17.35 6.39 -27.40
N ALA A 1006 17.94 6.17 -28.58
CA ALA A 1006 19.16 6.86 -29.00
C ALA A 1006 18.95 8.38 -29.16
N ALA A 1007 17.71 8.85 -29.34
CA ALA A 1007 17.39 10.26 -29.57
C ALA A 1007 17.35 11.10 -28.27
N SER A 1008 17.58 10.51 -27.09
CA SER A 1008 17.54 11.23 -25.82
C SER A 1008 18.67 10.82 -24.88
N GLU A 1009 19.30 11.80 -24.24
CA GLU A 1009 20.47 11.57 -23.37
C GLU A 1009 20.15 10.75 -22.12
N ASN A 1010 18.89 10.72 -21.69
CA ASN A 1010 18.44 10.03 -20.49
C ASN A 1010 18.24 8.52 -20.72
N PHE A 1011 18.40 8.05 -21.97
CA PHE A 1011 18.19 6.66 -22.36
C PHE A 1011 19.40 6.04 -23.06
N LEU A 1012 20.62 6.53 -22.79
CA LEU A 1012 21.86 6.06 -23.40
C LEU A 1012 22.66 5.17 -22.44
N LEU A 1013 22.99 3.94 -22.85
CA LEU A 1013 23.94 3.10 -22.12
C LEU A 1013 25.32 3.76 -22.02
N GLY A 1014 25.73 4.50 -23.06
CA GLY A 1014 27.04 5.15 -23.10
C GLY A 1014 27.28 6.11 -21.93
N LYS A 1015 26.25 6.82 -21.45
CA LYS A 1015 26.35 7.72 -20.30
C LYS A 1015 26.68 6.95 -19.02
N TRP A 1016 25.94 5.87 -18.74
CA TRP A 1016 26.16 4.99 -17.59
C TRP A 1016 27.56 4.38 -17.57
N LEU A 1017 28.02 3.86 -18.71
CA LEU A 1017 29.35 3.24 -18.81
C LEU A 1017 30.47 4.28 -18.74
N ASN A 1018 30.27 5.46 -19.34
CA ASN A 1018 31.23 6.56 -19.26
C ASN A 1018 31.39 7.04 -17.81
N ASP A 1019 30.29 7.23 -17.09
CA ASP A 1019 30.32 7.67 -15.69
C ASP A 1019 31.06 6.66 -14.80
N ALA A 1020 30.86 5.34 -15.03
CA ALA A 1020 31.60 4.29 -14.33
C ALA A 1020 33.11 4.37 -14.62
N ARG A 1021 33.49 4.55 -15.90
CA ARG A 1021 34.90 4.68 -16.29
C ARG A 1021 35.55 5.95 -15.75
N LEU A 1022 34.83 7.07 -15.67
CA LEU A 1022 35.38 8.35 -15.17
C LEU A 1022 35.86 8.27 -13.72
N LEU A 1023 35.34 7.33 -12.93
CA LEU A 1023 35.80 7.09 -11.57
C LEU A 1023 37.11 6.28 -11.48
N GLY A 1024 37.50 5.59 -12.56
CA GLY A 1024 38.74 4.83 -12.60
C GLY A 1024 39.96 5.71 -12.84
N THR A 1025 40.95 5.62 -11.96
CA THR A 1025 42.21 6.37 -12.02
C THR A 1025 43.23 5.75 -12.97
N ASN A 1026 43.05 4.47 -13.31
CA ASN A 1026 43.87 3.70 -14.25
C ASN A 1026 42.99 2.76 -15.08
N ASP A 1027 43.58 2.11 -16.09
CA ASP A 1027 42.81 1.28 -17.02
C ASP A 1027 42.22 0.01 -16.39
N ASP A 1028 42.87 -0.57 -15.39
CA ASP A 1028 42.33 -1.74 -14.67
C ASP A 1028 41.06 -1.37 -13.90
N GLU A 1029 41.07 -0.24 -13.17
CA GLU A 1029 39.88 0.30 -12.49
C GLU A 1029 38.77 0.65 -13.48
N ARG A 1030 39.10 1.35 -14.57
CA ARG A 1030 38.12 1.70 -15.61
C ARG A 1030 37.44 0.46 -16.18
N ASN A 1031 38.22 -0.58 -16.45
CA ASN A 1031 37.72 -1.84 -16.99
C ASN A 1031 36.89 -2.62 -15.97
N LEU A 1032 37.27 -2.62 -14.70
CA LEU A 1032 36.52 -3.25 -13.61
C LEU A 1032 35.18 -2.54 -13.37
N TYR A 1033 35.17 -1.20 -13.36
CA TYR A 1033 33.96 -0.41 -13.13
C TYR A 1033 32.99 -0.51 -14.31
N GLU A 1034 33.49 -0.51 -15.54
CA GLU A 1034 32.65 -0.79 -16.72
C GLU A 1034 32.06 -2.21 -16.68
N TYR A 1035 32.87 -3.21 -16.28
CA TYR A 1035 32.39 -4.58 -16.08
C TYR A 1035 31.27 -4.64 -15.03
N ASN A 1036 31.46 -3.99 -13.87
CA ASN A 1036 30.44 -3.87 -12.83
C ASN A 1036 29.16 -3.21 -13.38
N ALA A 1037 29.30 -2.11 -14.10
CA ALA A 1037 28.19 -1.34 -14.68
C ALA A 1037 27.38 -2.15 -15.72
N ARG A 1038 28.04 -2.98 -16.54
CA ARG A 1038 27.39 -3.88 -17.51
C ARG A 1038 26.72 -5.07 -16.82
N ASN A 1039 27.44 -5.73 -15.91
CA ASN A 1039 26.95 -6.92 -15.24
C ASN A 1039 25.70 -6.60 -14.41
N GLN A 1040 25.72 -5.52 -13.63
CA GLN A 1040 24.61 -5.14 -12.76
C GLN A 1040 23.27 -5.05 -13.50
N ILE A 1041 23.25 -4.44 -14.69
CA ILE A 1041 22.02 -4.24 -15.47
C ILE A 1041 21.62 -5.45 -16.34
N THR A 1042 22.38 -6.55 -16.27
CA THR A 1042 22.19 -7.77 -17.09
C THR A 1042 22.24 -9.05 -16.24
N LEU A 1043 23.40 -9.70 -16.12
CA LEU A 1043 23.57 -10.98 -15.43
C LEU A 1043 23.46 -10.86 -13.91
N TRP A 1044 23.83 -9.71 -13.35
CA TRP A 1044 23.89 -9.37 -11.92
C TRP A 1044 24.89 -10.19 -11.08
N GLY A 1045 25.05 -11.48 -11.38
CA GLY A 1045 26.08 -12.37 -10.86
C GLY A 1045 27.00 -12.94 -11.96
N PRO A 1046 27.94 -13.82 -11.60
CA PRO A 1046 28.88 -14.43 -12.56
C PRO A 1046 28.20 -15.25 -13.65
N ASP A 1047 27.12 -15.96 -13.30
CA ASP A 1047 26.45 -16.92 -14.17
C ASP A 1047 24.95 -16.61 -14.35
N GLY A 1048 24.53 -15.38 -14.06
CA GLY A 1048 23.14 -14.96 -14.19
C GLY A 1048 22.27 -15.23 -12.97
N GLN A 1049 22.84 -15.23 -11.76
CA GLN A 1049 22.14 -15.51 -10.49
C GLN A 1049 20.86 -14.68 -10.31
N ILE A 1050 20.83 -13.43 -10.77
CA ILE A 1050 19.64 -12.56 -10.70
C ILE A 1050 19.37 -11.91 -12.06
N HIS A 1051 19.31 -12.77 -13.06
CA HIS A 1051 19.23 -12.40 -14.47
C HIS A 1051 18.15 -11.35 -14.78
N ASP A 1052 18.57 -10.30 -15.50
CA ASP A 1052 17.75 -9.19 -15.96
C ASP A 1052 17.03 -8.41 -14.82
N TYR A 1053 17.37 -8.58 -13.54
CA TYR A 1053 16.67 -7.90 -12.44
C TYR A 1053 16.69 -6.38 -12.57
N ALA A 1054 17.88 -5.82 -12.83
CA ALA A 1054 18.09 -4.40 -12.98
C ALA A 1054 18.13 -3.97 -14.46
N ASN A 1055 17.36 -4.66 -15.32
CA ASN A 1055 17.29 -4.36 -16.75
C ASN A 1055 16.97 -2.89 -17.03
N LYS A 1056 17.55 -2.37 -18.11
CA LYS A 1056 17.33 -1.01 -18.59
C LYS A 1056 16.88 -1.03 -20.04
N GLN A 1057 15.93 -0.16 -20.38
CA GLN A 1057 15.54 0.07 -21.77
C GLN A 1057 16.34 1.27 -22.29
N TRP A 1058 17.63 1.06 -22.54
CA TRP A 1058 18.54 2.07 -23.08
C TRP A 1058 19.04 1.70 -24.48
N SER A 1059 19.33 2.72 -25.30
CA SER A 1059 20.08 2.54 -26.54
C SER A 1059 21.44 1.87 -26.25
N GLY A 1060 21.84 0.95 -27.11
CA GLY A 1060 22.99 0.07 -26.94
C GLY A 1060 22.62 -1.27 -26.30
N VAL A 1061 22.01 -1.28 -25.10
CA VAL A 1061 21.60 -2.56 -24.46
C VAL A 1061 20.40 -3.18 -25.18
N MET A 1062 19.49 -2.37 -25.73
CA MET A 1062 18.37 -2.86 -26.53
C MET A 1062 18.82 -3.61 -27.78
N SER A 1063 19.82 -3.09 -28.49
CA SER A 1063 20.37 -3.71 -29.70
C SER A 1063 21.33 -4.87 -29.41
N ASP A 1064 22.33 -4.67 -28.56
CA ASP A 1064 23.43 -5.64 -28.42
C ASP A 1064 23.16 -6.74 -27.39
N TYR A 1065 22.18 -6.58 -26.51
CA TYR A 1065 21.85 -7.56 -25.47
C TYR A 1065 20.43 -8.10 -25.63
N PHE A 1066 19.40 -7.26 -25.59
CA PHE A 1066 18.01 -7.75 -25.66
C PHE A 1066 17.65 -8.29 -27.06
N LYS A 1067 17.83 -7.49 -28.12
CA LYS A 1067 17.55 -7.91 -29.50
C LYS A 1067 18.38 -9.13 -29.90
N ALA A 1068 19.67 -9.13 -29.56
CA ALA A 1068 20.57 -10.23 -29.90
C ALA A 1068 20.06 -11.58 -29.34
N ARG A 1069 19.61 -11.63 -28.09
CA ARG A 1069 18.95 -12.81 -27.50
C ARG A 1069 17.68 -13.20 -28.24
N TRP A 1070 16.80 -12.24 -28.48
CA TRP A 1070 15.55 -12.49 -29.19
C TRP A 1070 15.80 -13.04 -30.60
N VAL A 1071 16.77 -12.53 -31.34
CA VAL A 1071 17.11 -13.04 -32.69
C VAL A 1071 17.55 -14.50 -32.65
N ILE A 1072 18.35 -14.92 -31.67
CA ILE A 1072 18.75 -16.32 -31.49
C ILE A 1072 17.52 -17.20 -31.28
N PHE A 1073 16.65 -16.81 -30.34
CA PHE A 1073 15.43 -17.54 -30.01
C PHE A 1073 14.45 -17.63 -31.19
N LEU A 1074 14.18 -16.51 -31.86
CA LEU A 1074 13.24 -16.45 -32.99
C LEU A 1074 13.70 -17.28 -34.19
N LYS A 1075 15.00 -17.28 -34.49
CA LYS A 1075 15.59 -18.15 -35.53
C LYS A 1075 15.42 -19.63 -35.18
N ALA A 1076 15.63 -20.00 -33.91
CA ALA A 1076 15.46 -21.37 -33.46
C ALA A 1076 13.99 -21.85 -33.56
N LEU A 1077 13.00 -20.98 -33.32
CA LEU A 1077 11.59 -21.31 -33.53
C LEU A 1077 11.27 -21.56 -35.01
N ILE A 1078 11.76 -20.69 -35.91
CA ILE A 1078 11.56 -20.82 -37.36
C ILE A 1078 12.21 -22.11 -37.87
N PHE A 1079 13.46 -22.36 -37.48
CA PHE A 1079 14.21 -23.55 -37.87
C PHE A 1079 13.53 -24.84 -37.40
N SER A 1080 13.05 -24.88 -36.16
CA SER A 1080 12.32 -26.04 -35.61
C SER A 1080 11.10 -26.42 -36.46
N ILE A 1081 10.34 -25.45 -36.98
CA ILE A 1081 9.21 -25.75 -37.86
C ILE A 1081 9.68 -26.06 -39.28
N GLY A 1082 10.62 -25.28 -39.83
CA GLY A 1082 11.09 -25.39 -41.21
C GLY A 1082 11.75 -26.75 -41.50
N GLU A 1083 12.58 -27.23 -40.59
CA GLU A 1083 13.29 -28.52 -40.69
C GLU A 1083 12.56 -29.68 -39.99
N ASN A 1084 11.38 -29.41 -39.42
CA ASN A 1084 10.59 -30.37 -38.65
C ASN A 1084 11.37 -30.99 -37.45
N GLU A 1085 12.26 -30.22 -36.84
CA GLU A 1085 13.01 -30.60 -35.63
C GLU A 1085 12.31 -30.16 -34.35
N LYS A 1086 12.54 -30.85 -33.23
CA LYS A 1086 11.98 -30.48 -31.93
C LYS A 1086 12.73 -29.28 -31.33
N PHE A 1087 12.02 -28.20 -31.01
CA PHE A 1087 12.58 -27.06 -30.29
C PHE A 1087 13.14 -27.48 -28.92
N ASN A 1088 14.43 -27.20 -28.70
CA ASN A 1088 15.13 -27.49 -27.45
C ASN A 1088 15.50 -26.18 -26.73
N SER A 1089 14.78 -25.84 -25.67
CA SER A 1089 15.03 -24.58 -24.93
C SER A 1089 16.42 -24.54 -24.30
N SER A 1090 16.95 -25.65 -23.79
CA SER A 1090 18.23 -25.68 -23.08
C SER A 1090 19.42 -25.37 -24.00
N ILE A 1091 19.38 -25.81 -25.26
CA ILE A 1091 20.41 -25.47 -26.26
C ILE A 1091 20.34 -23.98 -26.60
N VAL A 1092 19.12 -23.45 -26.77
CA VAL A 1092 18.90 -22.03 -27.09
C VAL A 1092 19.33 -21.13 -25.92
N ASP A 1093 18.99 -21.50 -24.69
CA ASP A 1093 19.39 -20.80 -23.47
C ASP A 1093 20.90 -20.76 -23.32
N LYS A 1094 21.58 -21.90 -23.51
CA LYS A 1094 23.04 -21.96 -23.50
C LYS A 1094 23.65 -21.08 -24.59
N LYS A 1095 23.10 -21.10 -25.80
CA LYS A 1095 23.55 -20.27 -26.91
C LYS A 1095 23.42 -18.77 -26.61
N MET A 1096 22.28 -18.35 -26.04
CA MET A 1096 22.08 -16.95 -25.63
C MET A 1096 23.09 -16.52 -24.55
N PHE A 1097 23.38 -17.38 -23.58
CA PHE A 1097 24.38 -17.11 -22.56
C PHE A 1097 25.79 -16.96 -23.14
N ASP A 1098 26.21 -17.95 -23.94
CA ASP A 1098 27.57 -18.04 -24.48
C ASP A 1098 27.86 -16.99 -25.57
N GLU A 1099 26.87 -16.66 -26.41
CA GLU A 1099 27.06 -15.76 -27.56
C GLU A 1099 26.68 -14.30 -27.27
N VAL A 1100 25.85 -14.03 -26.26
CA VAL A 1100 25.33 -12.68 -26.01
C VAL A 1100 25.58 -12.22 -24.58
N GLU A 1101 25.02 -12.93 -23.58
CA GLU A 1101 24.92 -12.35 -22.24
C GLU A 1101 26.27 -12.24 -21.54
N LYS A 1102 27.06 -13.32 -21.59
CA LYS A 1102 28.42 -13.32 -21.05
C LYS A 1102 29.33 -12.40 -21.87
N PRO A 1103 29.41 -12.48 -23.22
CA PRO A 1103 30.23 -11.55 -24.01
C PRO A 1103 29.87 -10.07 -23.82
N PHE A 1104 28.59 -9.72 -23.72
CA PHE A 1104 28.17 -8.33 -23.49
C PHE A 1104 28.78 -7.76 -22.20
N THR A 1105 28.81 -8.57 -21.14
CA THR A 1105 29.36 -8.20 -19.84
C THR A 1105 30.87 -7.89 -19.90
N PHE A 1106 31.62 -8.68 -20.67
CA PHE A 1106 33.07 -8.50 -20.84
C PHE A 1106 33.45 -7.56 -22.00
N SER A 1107 32.48 -7.10 -22.78
CA SER A 1107 32.70 -6.22 -23.91
C SER A 1107 33.37 -4.90 -23.51
N ARG A 1108 34.07 -4.31 -24.48
CA ARG A 1108 34.66 -2.96 -24.42
C ARG A 1108 34.13 -2.07 -25.55
N LYS A 1109 32.97 -2.43 -26.12
CA LYS A 1109 32.32 -1.63 -27.16
C LYS A 1109 31.92 -0.28 -26.56
N ASN A 1110 32.40 0.80 -27.16
CA ASN A 1110 31.99 2.16 -26.82
C ASN A 1110 30.58 2.43 -27.36
N TYR A 1111 29.75 3.04 -26.53
CA TYR A 1111 28.42 3.51 -26.90
C TYR A 1111 28.39 5.04 -26.86
N SER A 1112 27.55 5.64 -27.72
CA SER A 1112 27.40 7.10 -27.77
C SER A 1112 26.94 7.66 -26.43
N THR A 1113 27.58 8.74 -25.99
CA THR A 1113 27.12 9.58 -24.87
C THR A 1113 26.27 10.77 -25.35
N VAL A 1114 26.14 10.94 -26.67
CA VAL A 1114 25.40 12.03 -27.31
C VAL A 1114 24.16 11.48 -28.01
N PRO A 1115 22.99 12.15 -27.90
CA PRO A 1115 21.77 11.76 -28.60
C PRO A 1115 21.92 11.78 -30.13
N GLN A 1116 21.17 10.92 -30.83
CA GLN A 1116 21.18 10.80 -32.28
C GLN A 1116 19.77 10.91 -32.87
N GLY A 1117 19.61 11.85 -33.82
CA GLY A 1117 18.34 12.13 -34.50
C GLY A 1117 17.39 13.04 -33.70
N ASP A 1118 16.29 13.46 -34.32
CA ASP A 1118 15.25 14.26 -33.65
C ASP A 1118 14.13 13.38 -33.07
N VAL A 1119 13.84 13.60 -31.79
CA VAL A 1119 12.83 12.84 -31.03
C VAL A 1119 11.44 12.91 -31.67
N VAL A 1120 11.02 14.09 -32.13
CA VAL A 1120 9.65 14.31 -32.62
C VAL A 1120 9.46 13.63 -33.98
N GLU A 1121 10.43 13.79 -34.88
CA GLU A 1121 10.44 13.12 -36.18
C GLU A 1121 10.44 11.59 -36.03
N ILE A 1122 11.31 11.06 -35.17
CA ILE A 1122 11.43 9.62 -34.93
C ILE A 1122 10.15 9.06 -34.31
N ALA A 1123 9.63 9.68 -33.23
CA ALA A 1123 8.41 9.24 -32.57
C ALA A 1123 7.20 9.27 -33.53
N THR A 1124 7.09 10.31 -34.36
CA THR A 1124 6.02 10.43 -35.36
C THR A 1124 6.12 9.33 -36.43
N ALA A 1125 7.33 9.03 -36.92
CA ALA A 1125 7.55 7.96 -37.89
C ALA A 1125 7.21 6.58 -37.30
N ILE A 1126 7.63 6.32 -36.05
CA ILE A 1126 7.34 5.07 -35.34
C ILE A 1126 5.83 4.92 -35.09
N ASN A 1127 5.15 5.98 -34.65
CA ASN A 1127 3.70 5.95 -34.48
C ASN A 1127 2.99 5.66 -35.80
N LYS A 1128 3.36 6.34 -36.89
CA LYS A 1128 2.76 6.07 -38.21
C LYS A 1128 2.93 4.60 -38.65
N LYS A 1129 4.07 3.99 -38.32
CA LYS A 1129 4.38 2.57 -38.61
C LYS A 1129 3.52 1.62 -37.79
N TRP A 1130 3.44 1.82 -36.47
CA TRP A 1130 2.91 0.82 -35.55
C TRP A 1130 1.49 1.07 -35.05
N ARG A 1131 0.97 2.29 -35.20
CA ARG A 1131 -0.33 2.67 -34.60
C ARG A 1131 -1.52 1.88 -35.13
N ARG A 1132 -1.42 1.35 -36.35
CA ARG A 1132 -2.43 0.48 -36.98
C ARG A 1132 -2.43 -0.96 -36.44
N HIS A 1133 -1.51 -1.30 -35.53
CA HIS A 1133 -1.46 -2.63 -34.91
C HIS A 1133 -2.77 -2.93 -34.19
N ASN A 1134 -3.36 -4.08 -34.53
CA ASN A 1134 -4.62 -4.51 -33.93
C ASN A 1134 -4.34 -5.55 -32.84
N PHE A 1135 -4.58 -5.19 -31.58
CA PHE A 1135 -4.42 -6.08 -30.43
C PHE A 1135 -5.50 -7.16 -30.46
N THR A 1136 -5.29 -8.23 -31.20
CA THR A 1136 -6.30 -9.28 -31.37
C THR A 1136 -6.31 -10.23 -30.19
N LEU A 1137 -5.14 -10.57 -29.63
CA LEU A 1137 -5.01 -11.50 -28.51
C LEU A 1137 -5.02 -10.79 -27.17
N ILE A 1138 -4.35 -9.64 -27.03
CA ILE A 1138 -4.43 -8.88 -25.77
C ILE A 1138 -5.85 -8.34 -25.56
N ASN A 1139 -6.59 -7.87 -26.58
CA ASN A 1139 -7.99 -7.47 -26.36
C ASN A 1139 -8.92 -8.67 -26.10
N LYS A 1140 -8.62 -9.87 -26.60
CA LYS A 1140 -9.35 -11.09 -26.21
C LYS A 1140 -9.04 -11.45 -24.77
N LYS A 1141 -7.76 -11.37 -24.36
CA LYS A 1141 -7.30 -11.57 -22.98
C LYS A 1141 -7.90 -10.53 -22.03
N LEU A 1142 -8.00 -9.26 -22.45
CA LEU A 1142 -8.67 -8.16 -21.77
C LEU A 1142 -10.20 -8.22 -21.82
N LYS A 1143 -10.79 -8.94 -22.77
CA LYS A 1143 -12.22 -9.26 -22.77
C LYS A 1143 -12.52 -10.43 -21.82
N SER A 1144 -11.65 -11.43 -21.73
CA SER A 1144 -11.69 -12.44 -20.66
C SER A 1144 -11.28 -11.87 -19.30
N GLN A 1145 -10.42 -10.84 -19.29
CA GLN A 1145 -10.02 -10.04 -18.12
C GLN A 1145 -10.94 -8.82 -17.92
N LYS A 1146 -11.98 -8.62 -18.74
CA LYS A 1146 -13.08 -7.68 -18.47
C LYS A 1146 -14.14 -8.28 -17.56
N ILE A 1147 -13.95 -9.56 -17.23
CA ILE A 1147 -14.50 -10.14 -16.02
C ILE A 1147 -13.54 -9.82 -14.86
N SER A 1148 -12.41 -9.12 -15.03
CA SER A 1148 -11.26 -9.22 -14.13
C SER A 1148 -10.65 -7.91 -13.54
N HIS A 1149 -11.45 -7.08 -12.86
CA HIS A 1149 -10.96 -5.78 -12.34
C HIS A 1149 -10.81 -5.64 -10.80
N ASP A 1150 -11.00 -6.68 -9.97
CA ASP A 1150 -10.85 -6.57 -8.50
C ASP A 1150 -10.02 -7.70 -7.81
N GLU A 1151 -9.13 -8.45 -8.50
CA GLU A 1151 -8.23 -9.64 -8.06
C GLU A 1151 -7.01 -9.00 -7.42
N LEU A 1152 -7.21 -7.80 -6.91
CA LEU A 1152 -6.19 -6.90 -6.46
C LEU A 1152 -6.64 -6.12 -5.21
N GLU A 1153 -7.83 -6.43 -4.67
CA GLU A 1153 -8.14 -6.36 -3.23
C GLU A 1153 -8.31 -7.78 -2.67
#